data_AF-A0A960X937-F1
#
_entry.id   AF-A0A960X937-F1
#
_cell.length_a   1.000
_cell.length_b   1.000
_cell.length_c   1.000
_cell.angle_alpha   90.00
_cell.angle_beta   90.00
_cell.angle_gamma   90.00
#
_symmetry.space_group_name_H-M   'P 1'
#
loop_
_entity.id
_entity.type
_entity.pdbx_description
1 polymer ?
#
loop_
_entity_poly.entity_id
_entity_poly.type
_entity_poly.pdbx_seq_one_letter_code
_entity_poly.pdbx_strand_id
1 'polypeptide(L)'
;MIGLGVLTTAILSVFFYREVFPEYKEYQKRFVALEEFRSSYTGERPAPFKMGIKQLVFEKEDKGPAEVERCISCHVALQVPAYNPRDKENYVWAKLDEKIASLRKEGKESEANKLQALKTVEVGEFVYDVTKVLVMHPLMEGESRPFEFHSMSEFGCVSCHNGNGRGLVTDRAHGPVFDGAYEAEEMGYKPDFLEKDIDNDPTISRAYNHKPGHRLLFQTSPIYVGALIQAKCVNCHEALPAKQRREEDIASADKTDLDKMLQDYTRGEELFLSQACYACHKISGFSRGGVGPELTKEGDSYPWFVKESIVWPQADLKTSTMPNYRLDHFEVEDLLTFLLAQKGERKSLLGTAYRNKIAEWEAGKKLAWEKPVPPAEIKDVNFGMRVFATEGCAACHRLRGYSSEVGLKSEEDKKWFRDLVGEHIIGSELARVISENTQAFESKIDPNQDQPGLLDELDKDYPGLLASFYPAFRFAERKDEDKSYQALLRQILMLYIQEYGLGRQIGPKPNWSGVYRSDKWLINHFKNPQAEIPRSIMPVFAFDETKFFALTHMLNVLGQTNRDTFRKQWEPNGFDPAAAYQELCSQCHGENLAGNGPVAEWIYPIPKNLRKAEFLRNLTRARVKASLIHGIKGTPMPPWGEVATGKQGPAVLTEAEIELLVDWLFAFLSGSEVIREEDVPKWQYTPEDIIEELQKEGAELSNALSYAKGFYAAESPEGSDESLSKVNDLFDVVESEDQYPEKKRYYIKKKYYTPENIAAGEALFWENCASCHGKEADGQGNRAEAMYDAKPRMLTNLNWLESRDDLRMLRSIKYGVTGTSMQPWGDMTSSKQRIQMVIYIRHLSEESQERNRLNDLIYDTFDQEYVELNLSEAKVSEVLITSQSKMKAAKAEFDKSETQETFKTYLEAKEIAQELEKKEVIYTRLKENLKAQKSALASVGYAALSFPGEITNKTIDLIKARKETLQASPDGLKFTFTLERRKDFMTAKRALSEAIQEKLKAFEKEEKILSGKVPSLRVKETLSALRARKNVLQTFKNKLDEELKVFYKKLNEEKLLIEEIRAK
;
A
#
# COMPACT_ATOMS: atom_id res chain seq x y z
N MET A 1 36.10 -20.58 19.64
CA MET A 1 35.78 -21.27 20.92
C MET A 1 35.85 -20.31 22.10
N ILE A 2 37.02 -19.75 22.46
CA ILE A 2 37.15 -18.83 23.61
C ILE A 2 36.33 -17.54 23.43
N GLY A 3 36.38 -16.89 22.26
CA GLY A 3 35.58 -15.68 21.98
C GLY A 3 34.06 -15.93 22.01
N LEU A 4 33.62 -17.12 21.59
CA LEU A 4 32.22 -17.52 21.68
C LEU A 4 31.81 -17.75 23.14
N GLY A 5 32.71 -18.33 23.95
CA GLY A 5 32.51 -18.50 25.39
C GLY A 5 32.37 -17.16 26.12
N VAL A 6 33.22 -16.17 25.81
CA VAL A 6 33.13 -14.82 26.40
C VAL A 6 31.84 -14.12 26.01
N LEU A 7 31.45 -14.17 24.73
CA LEU A 7 30.20 -13.56 24.25
C LEU A 7 28.97 -14.22 24.90
N THR A 8 28.95 -15.55 24.96
CA THR A 8 27.85 -16.29 25.59
C THR A 8 27.76 -15.98 27.09
N THR A 9 28.91 -15.87 27.76
CA THR A 9 28.96 -15.48 29.18
C THR A 9 28.50 -14.04 29.39
N ALA A 10 28.87 -13.11 28.51
CA ALA A 10 28.42 -11.71 28.58
C ALA A 10 26.91 -11.59 28.33
N ILE A 11 26.37 -12.28 27.32
CA ILE A 11 24.92 -12.32 27.05
C ILE A 11 24.17 -12.95 28.21
N LEU A 12 24.64 -14.09 28.74
CA LEU A 12 24.06 -14.72 29.92
C LEU A 12 24.14 -13.80 31.13
N SER A 13 25.23 -13.06 31.32
CA SER A 13 25.37 -12.11 32.43
C SER A 13 24.42 -10.93 32.29
N VAL A 14 24.20 -10.40 31.08
CA VAL A 14 23.21 -9.34 30.81
C VAL A 14 21.78 -9.86 31.02
N PHE A 15 21.49 -11.08 30.57
CA PHE A 15 20.19 -11.71 30.76
C PHE A 15 19.92 -11.95 32.26
N PHE A 16 20.89 -12.49 33.00
CA PHE A 16 20.82 -12.69 34.44
C PHE A 16 20.70 -11.36 35.18
N TYR A 17 21.41 -10.32 34.73
CA TYR A 17 21.30 -8.98 35.29
C TYR A 17 19.89 -8.40 35.09
N ARG A 18 19.29 -8.53 33.91
CA ARG A 18 17.91 -8.07 33.65
C ARG A 18 16.87 -8.88 34.43
N GLU A 19 17.11 -10.17 34.64
CA GLU A 19 16.19 -11.04 35.39
C GLU A 19 16.28 -10.82 36.92
N VAL A 20 17.49 -10.54 37.43
CA VAL A 20 17.72 -10.25 38.87
C VAL A 20 17.32 -8.81 39.23
N PHE A 21 17.54 -7.86 38.32
CA PHE A 21 17.20 -6.43 38.43
C PHE A 21 16.15 -5.98 37.41
N PRO A 22 14.94 -6.54 37.42
CA PRO A 22 13.92 -6.22 36.44
C PRO A 22 13.36 -4.81 36.65
N GLU A 23 13.15 -4.09 35.55
CA GLU A 23 12.75 -2.66 35.52
C GLU A 23 11.48 -2.38 36.36
N TYR A 24 10.53 -3.34 36.48
CA TYR A 24 9.34 -3.18 37.31
C TYR A 24 9.63 -2.92 38.80
N LYS A 25 10.76 -3.44 39.33
CA LYS A 25 11.16 -3.19 40.73
C LYS A 25 11.55 -1.73 40.94
N GLU A 26 12.12 -1.09 39.91
CA GLU A 26 12.48 0.32 39.97
C GLU A 26 11.23 1.21 39.98
N TYR A 27 10.21 0.87 39.18
CA TYR A 27 8.92 1.53 39.23
C TYR A 27 8.20 1.32 40.57
N GLN A 28 8.21 0.11 41.13
CA GLN A 28 7.63 -0.18 42.45
C GLN A 28 8.36 0.57 43.58
N LYS A 29 9.69 0.68 43.53
CA LYS A 29 10.46 1.50 44.49
C LYS A 29 10.13 2.98 44.38
N ARG A 30 10.00 3.51 43.16
CA ARG A 30 9.61 4.90 42.93
C ARG A 30 8.20 5.19 43.45
N PHE A 31 7.28 4.24 43.30
CA PHE A 31 5.93 4.34 43.87
C PHE A 31 5.95 4.34 45.40
N VAL A 32 6.72 3.45 46.04
CA VAL A 32 6.88 3.45 47.50
C VAL A 32 7.50 4.75 47.98
N ALA A 33 8.54 5.26 47.30
CA ALA A 33 9.14 6.56 47.62
C ALA A 33 8.14 7.72 47.44
N LEU A 34 7.25 7.65 46.45
CA LEU A 34 6.20 8.63 46.24
C LEU A 34 5.14 8.61 47.35
N GLU A 35 4.78 7.41 47.84
CA GLU A 35 3.83 7.24 48.95
C GLU A 35 4.44 7.60 50.30
N GLU A 36 5.74 7.33 50.51
CA GLU A 36 6.48 7.82 51.67
C GLU A 36 6.62 9.35 51.63
N PHE A 37 6.83 9.93 50.44
CA PHE A 37 6.81 11.37 50.24
C PHE A 37 5.42 11.95 50.51
N ARG A 38 4.35 11.35 49.98
CA ARG A 38 2.94 11.69 50.30
C ARG A 38 2.70 11.67 51.80
N SER A 39 3.10 10.58 52.45
CA SER A 39 2.97 10.40 53.90
C SER A 39 3.68 11.49 54.68
N SER A 40 4.85 11.93 54.21
CA SER A 40 5.67 12.93 54.91
C SER A 40 5.01 14.31 55.03
N TYR A 41 4.13 14.70 54.10
CA TYR A 41 3.42 15.98 54.14
C TYR A 41 1.91 15.85 54.45
N THR A 42 1.34 14.65 54.39
CA THR A 42 -0.07 14.39 54.78
C THR A 42 -0.22 13.86 56.21
N GLY A 43 0.85 13.34 56.82
CA GLY A 43 0.82 12.72 58.15
C GLY A 43 0.19 11.31 58.20
N GLU A 44 -0.39 10.85 57.08
CA GLU A 44 -0.98 9.52 56.96
C GLU A 44 0.09 8.48 56.59
N ARG A 45 0.18 7.37 57.33
CA ARG A 45 1.17 6.31 57.04
C ARG A 45 0.88 5.63 55.69
N PRO A 46 1.92 5.33 54.87
CA PRO A 46 1.72 4.62 53.62
C PRO A 46 1.22 3.20 53.91
N ALA A 47 0.23 2.74 53.15
CA ALA A 47 -0.28 1.38 53.28
C ALA A 47 0.84 0.35 52.96
N PRO A 48 0.91 -0.79 53.67
CA PRO A 48 1.98 -1.77 53.47
C PRO A 48 1.93 -2.38 52.06
N PHE A 49 2.81 -1.89 51.18
CA PHE A 49 2.95 -2.35 49.80
C PHE A 49 4.02 -3.44 49.69
N LYS A 50 3.67 -4.61 49.12
CA LYS A 50 4.59 -5.75 48.97
C LYS A 50 5.07 -5.84 47.52
N MET A 51 6.35 -5.53 47.27
CA MET A 51 6.96 -5.56 45.94
C MET A 51 6.99 -6.97 45.32
N GLY A 52 6.69 -7.08 44.02
CA GLY A 52 6.66 -8.34 43.25
C GLY A 52 5.73 -8.29 42.03
N ILE A 53 5.91 -9.22 41.08
CA ILE A 53 4.94 -9.51 40.01
C ILE A 53 4.00 -10.61 40.51
N LYS A 54 2.69 -10.41 40.37
CA LYS A 54 1.69 -11.45 40.60
C LYS A 54 1.06 -11.81 39.25
N GLN A 55 1.17 -13.06 38.84
CA GLN A 55 0.49 -13.60 37.66
C GLN A 55 -0.87 -14.13 38.10
N LEU A 56 -1.94 -13.76 37.37
CA LEU A 56 -3.24 -14.40 37.50
C LEU A 56 -3.39 -15.41 36.39
N VAL A 57 -3.69 -16.65 36.76
CA VAL A 57 -3.89 -17.77 35.85
C VAL A 57 -5.39 -18.07 35.87
N PHE A 58 -6.07 -17.80 34.77
CA PHE A 58 -7.47 -18.15 34.57
C PHE A 58 -7.55 -19.55 33.97
N GLU A 59 -7.97 -20.50 34.79
CA GLU A 59 -8.32 -21.83 34.31
C GLU A 59 -9.68 -21.75 33.60
N LYS A 60 -9.73 -22.21 32.34
CA LYS A 60 -10.98 -22.29 31.58
C LYS A 60 -11.69 -23.60 31.89
N GLU A 61 -13.02 -23.54 32.06
CA GLU A 61 -13.85 -24.73 32.35
C GLU A 61 -13.84 -25.77 31.20
N ASP A 62 -13.40 -25.40 29.99
CA ASP A 62 -13.39 -26.23 28.79
C ASP A 62 -12.05 -26.94 28.49
N LYS A 63 -11.12 -26.99 29.46
CA LYS A 63 -9.79 -27.65 29.35
C LYS A 63 -8.84 -27.06 28.28
N GLY A 64 -9.03 -25.81 27.87
CA GLY A 64 -8.00 -25.05 27.14
C GLY A 64 -6.78 -24.70 28.01
N PRO A 65 -5.63 -24.31 27.41
CA PRO A 65 -4.50 -23.81 28.19
C PRO A 65 -4.92 -22.56 28.97
N ALA A 66 -4.52 -22.51 30.25
CA ALA A 66 -4.89 -21.43 31.14
C ALA A 66 -4.40 -20.07 30.61
N GLU A 67 -5.26 -19.06 30.69
CA GLU A 67 -4.91 -17.70 30.30
C GLU A 67 -4.12 -17.04 31.44
N VAL A 68 -2.89 -16.61 31.15
CA VAL A 68 -2.05 -15.90 32.12
C VAL A 68 -2.18 -14.40 31.87
N GLU A 69 -2.92 -13.71 32.72
CA GLU A 69 -3.04 -12.26 32.68
C GLU A 69 -1.82 -11.63 33.37
N ARG A 70 -1.10 -10.78 32.62
CA ARG A 70 0.11 -10.08 33.07
C ARG A 70 -0.11 -8.57 33.27
N CYS A 71 -1.37 -8.12 33.35
CA CYS A 71 -1.73 -6.72 33.52
C CYS A 71 -1.58 -6.25 34.99
N ILE A 72 -0.49 -5.52 35.19
CA ILE A 72 -0.05 -4.57 36.21
C ILE A 72 -1.16 -3.95 37.13
N SER A 73 -0.89 -4.01 38.44
CA SER A 73 -1.37 -3.14 39.55
C SER A 73 -2.86 -3.07 39.96
N CYS A 74 -3.84 -3.09 39.05
CA CYS A 74 -5.22 -2.71 39.40
C CYS A 74 -5.94 -3.68 40.37
N HIS A 75 -5.61 -4.98 40.36
CA HIS A 75 -6.26 -5.97 41.22
C HIS A 75 -5.62 -6.10 42.61
N VAL A 76 -4.49 -5.42 42.86
CA VAL A 76 -3.80 -5.47 44.15
C VAL A 76 -4.57 -4.66 45.21
N ALA A 77 -5.21 -3.56 44.81
CA ALA A 77 -6.04 -2.74 45.69
C ALA A 77 -7.25 -3.53 46.24
N LEU A 78 -7.91 -4.34 45.40
CA LEU A 78 -9.05 -5.18 45.80
C LEU A 78 -8.70 -6.31 46.79
N GLN A 79 -7.40 -6.54 47.05
CA GLN A 79 -6.91 -7.54 48.03
C GLN A 79 -6.48 -6.92 49.36
N VAL A 80 -6.45 -5.58 49.46
CA VAL A 80 -6.24 -4.86 50.71
C VAL A 80 -7.62 -4.73 51.38
N PRO A 81 -7.83 -5.28 52.60
CA PRO A 81 -9.15 -5.30 53.23
C PRO A 81 -9.82 -3.93 53.38
N ALA A 82 -9.04 -2.85 53.44
CA ALA A 82 -9.55 -1.48 53.46
C ALA A 82 -10.26 -1.02 52.17
N TYR A 83 -10.08 -1.74 51.06
CA TYR A 83 -10.61 -1.40 49.73
C TYR A 83 -11.49 -2.51 49.12
N ASN A 84 -11.91 -3.52 49.92
CA ASN A 84 -12.71 -4.66 49.48
C ASN A 84 -14.08 -4.67 50.20
N PRO A 85 -15.22 -4.39 49.53
CA PRO A 85 -16.53 -4.26 50.18
C PRO A 85 -17.31 -5.59 50.27
N ARG A 86 -16.63 -6.75 50.29
CA ARG A 86 -17.28 -8.08 50.29
C ARG A 86 -18.19 -8.38 51.48
N ASP A 87 -18.18 -7.58 52.55
CA ASP A 87 -19.05 -7.79 53.72
C ASP A 87 -20.41 -7.06 53.64
N LYS A 88 -20.76 -6.42 52.51
CA LYS A 88 -22.02 -5.69 52.35
C LYS A 88 -22.79 -6.05 51.07
N GLU A 89 -23.12 -7.34 50.92
CA GLU A 89 -24.13 -7.74 49.95
C GLU A 89 -25.47 -7.04 50.29
N ASN A 90 -25.99 -6.19 49.39
CA ASN A 90 -27.34 -5.59 49.38
C ASN A 90 -27.56 -4.19 49.97
N TYR A 91 -26.55 -3.38 50.28
CA TYR A 91 -26.79 -2.02 50.82
C TYR A 91 -27.64 -1.12 49.89
N VAL A 92 -27.32 -1.05 48.59
CA VAL A 92 -28.03 -0.20 47.61
C VAL A 92 -29.49 -0.65 47.45
N TRP A 93 -29.74 -1.95 47.37
CA TRP A 93 -31.09 -2.49 47.21
C TRP A 93 -31.91 -2.35 48.49
N ALA A 94 -31.30 -2.50 49.67
CA ALA A 94 -31.96 -2.25 50.95
C ALA A 94 -32.35 -0.77 51.12
N LYS A 95 -31.50 0.17 50.68
CA LYS A 95 -31.81 1.61 50.71
C LYS A 95 -32.91 1.98 49.71
N LEU A 96 -32.90 1.38 48.53
CA LEU A 96 -33.99 1.54 47.57
C LEU A 96 -35.31 1.02 48.14
N ASP A 97 -35.30 -0.14 48.80
CA ASP A 97 -36.50 -0.70 49.45
C ASP A 97 -37.01 0.16 50.61
N GLU A 98 -36.11 0.69 51.45
CA GLU A 98 -36.46 1.66 52.50
C GLU A 98 -37.11 2.92 51.91
N LYS A 99 -36.57 3.44 50.80
CA LYS A 99 -37.11 4.64 50.14
C LYS A 99 -38.46 4.37 49.48
N ILE A 100 -38.63 3.23 48.81
CA ILE A 100 -39.92 2.79 48.25
C ILE A 100 -40.95 2.66 49.39
N ALA A 101 -40.57 2.05 50.51
CA ALA A 101 -41.45 1.90 51.68
C ALA A 101 -41.83 3.26 52.30
N SER A 102 -40.89 4.21 52.38
CA SER A 102 -41.16 5.59 52.84
C SER A 102 -42.15 6.30 51.91
N LEU A 103 -41.94 6.22 50.60
CA LEU A 103 -42.79 6.88 49.61
C LEU A 103 -44.21 6.30 49.60
N ARG A 104 -44.36 4.98 49.77
CA ARG A 104 -45.69 4.36 49.95
C ARG A 104 -46.38 4.81 51.25
N LYS A 105 -45.63 4.96 52.35
CA LYS A 105 -46.18 5.51 53.60
C LYS A 105 -46.60 6.98 53.48
N GLU A 106 -45.93 7.74 52.61
CA GLU A 106 -46.26 9.13 52.28
C GLU A 106 -47.41 9.25 51.25
N GLY A 107 -47.99 8.15 50.76
CA GLY A 107 -49.05 8.13 49.76
C GLY A 107 -48.61 8.47 48.33
N LYS A 108 -47.31 8.39 48.03
CA LYS A 108 -46.70 8.72 46.73
C LYS A 108 -46.49 7.47 45.86
N GLU A 109 -47.59 6.76 45.57
CA GLU A 109 -47.58 5.46 44.88
C GLU A 109 -46.91 5.48 43.50
N SER A 110 -47.07 6.56 42.73
CA SER A 110 -46.50 6.70 41.38
C SER A 110 -44.97 6.72 41.40
N GLU A 111 -44.36 7.42 42.36
CA GLU A 111 -42.90 7.51 42.52
C GLU A 111 -42.34 6.21 43.10
N ALA A 112 -43.04 5.59 44.04
CA ALA A 112 -42.67 4.28 44.57
C ALA A 112 -42.67 3.20 43.48
N ASN A 113 -43.66 3.21 42.57
CA ASN A 113 -43.75 2.24 41.48
C ASN A 113 -42.68 2.46 40.40
N LYS A 114 -42.32 3.72 40.11
CA LYS A 114 -41.19 4.03 39.22
C LYS A 114 -39.86 3.49 39.78
N LEU A 115 -39.63 3.67 41.08
CA LEU A 115 -38.43 3.15 41.74
C LEU A 115 -38.42 1.61 41.85
N GLN A 116 -39.59 0.98 42.01
CA GLN A 116 -39.73 -0.48 42.00
C GLN A 116 -39.40 -1.07 40.62
N ALA A 117 -39.81 -0.41 39.54
CA ALA A 117 -39.57 -0.86 38.17
C ALA A 117 -38.08 -0.93 37.80
N LEU A 118 -37.21 -0.17 38.48
CA LEU A 118 -35.75 -0.20 38.25
C LEU A 118 -35.09 -1.54 38.61
N LYS A 119 -35.79 -2.40 39.36
CA LYS A 119 -35.29 -3.73 39.74
C LYS A 119 -35.43 -4.76 38.62
N THR A 120 -36.18 -4.46 37.56
CA THR A 120 -36.48 -5.40 36.48
C THR A 120 -36.49 -4.70 35.13
N VAL A 121 -35.98 -5.34 34.07
CA VAL A 121 -36.07 -4.81 32.70
C VAL A 121 -36.76 -5.82 31.79
N GLU A 122 -37.71 -5.34 30.99
CA GLU A 122 -38.38 -6.14 29.96
C GLU A 122 -37.62 -6.05 28.64
N VAL A 123 -37.19 -7.19 28.11
CA VAL A 123 -36.57 -7.30 26.79
C VAL A 123 -37.31 -8.37 25.99
N GLY A 124 -38.21 -7.93 25.12
CA GLY A 124 -39.14 -8.81 24.42
C GLY A 124 -40.15 -9.43 25.40
N GLU A 125 -40.30 -10.75 25.39
CA GLU A 125 -41.21 -11.48 26.30
C GLU A 125 -40.59 -11.82 27.67
N PHE A 126 -39.33 -11.44 27.90
CA PHE A 126 -38.59 -11.84 29.10
C PHE A 126 -38.35 -10.66 30.05
N VAL A 127 -38.67 -10.86 31.32
CA VAL A 127 -38.39 -9.93 32.42
C VAL A 127 -37.09 -10.37 33.10
N TYR A 128 -36.07 -9.51 33.06
CA TYR A 128 -34.77 -9.77 33.68
C TYR A 128 -34.67 -9.06 35.03
N ASP A 129 -34.18 -9.77 36.04
CA ASP A 129 -33.88 -9.23 37.37
C ASP A 129 -32.54 -8.48 37.35
N VAL A 130 -32.63 -7.15 37.42
CA VAL A 130 -31.49 -6.24 37.34
C VAL A 130 -30.78 -6.12 38.69
N THR A 131 -31.35 -6.64 39.78
CA THR A 131 -30.73 -6.58 41.11
C THR A 131 -29.39 -7.31 41.19
N LYS A 132 -29.16 -8.27 40.29
CA LYS A 132 -27.93 -9.06 40.18
C LYS A 132 -26.80 -8.36 39.42
N VAL A 133 -27.09 -7.27 38.69
CA VAL A 133 -26.14 -6.58 37.79
C VAL A 133 -25.18 -5.67 38.57
N LEU A 134 -25.63 -5.06 39.67
CA LEU A 134 -24.82 -4.15 40.50
C LEU A 134 -23.84 -4.85 41.45
N VAL A 135 -23.91 -6.18 41.58
CA VAL A 135 -22.93 -6.98 42.36
C VAL A 135 -21.53 -6.93 41.71
N MET A 136 -21.45 -6.59 40.42
CA MET A 136 -20.21 -6.52 39.64
C MET A 136 -19.53 -5.13 39.65
N HIS A 137 -20.10 -4.12 40.33
CA HIS A 137 -19.60 -2.73 40.32
C HIS A 137 -19.40 -2.16 41.74
N PRO A 138 -18.24 -2.41 42.38
CA PRO A 138 -18.06 -2.24 43.82
C PRO A 138 -17.79 -0.82 44.34
N LEU A 139 -17.75 0.22 43.50
CA LEU A 139 -17.37 1.59 43.92
C LEU A 139 -18.53 2.61 44.02
N MET A 140 -19.79 2.18 43.87
CA MET A 140 -20.95 3.09 43.99
C MET A 140 -21.39 3.39 45.44
N GLU A 141 -20.61 3.01 46.46
CA GLU A 141 -20.99 3.20 47.87
C GLU A 141 -21.03 4.67 48.35
N GLY A 142 -20.54 5.62 47.54
CA GLY A 142 -20.45 7.04 47.90
C GLY A 142 -21.30 8.01 47.08
N GLU A 143 -22.07 7.54 46.08
CA GLU A 143 -22.75 8.43 45.13
C GLU A 143 -24.21 8.71 45.55
N SER A 144 -24.54 10.00 45.67
CA SER A 144 -25.86 10.46 46.10
C SER A 144 -26.96 10.34 45.04
N ARG A 145 -26.64 9.84 43.83
CA ARG A 145 -27.58 9.77 42.68
C ARG A 145 -27.37 8.54 41.78
N PRO A 146 -27.60 7.31 42.27
CA PRO A 146 -27.32 6.07 41.52
C PRO A 146 -28.26 5.78 40.34
N PHE A 147 -29.22 6.65 40.01
CA PHE A 147 -30.22 6.43 38.96
C PHE A 147 -30.35 7.58 37.95
N GLU A 148 -29.41 8.53 37.95
CA GLU A 148 -29.27 9.51 36.86
C GLU A 148 -28.37 8.90 35.76
N PHE A 149 -28.70 9.14 34.49
CA PHE A 149 -27.82 8.78 33.36
C PHE A 149 -26.52 9.57 33.49
N HIS A 150 -25.40 8.88 33.72
CA HIS A 150 -24.08 9.52 33.74
C HIS A 150 -23.47 9.44 32.33
N SER A 151 -22.90 10.55 31.84
CA SER A 151 -22.18 10.55 30.58
C SER A 151 -20.85 9.80 30.72
N MET A 152 -20.36 9.19 29.64
CA MET A 152 -19.06 8.47 29.67
C MET A 152 -17.86 9.40 29.99
N SER A 153 -18.04 10.73 29.89
CA SER A 153 -17.12 11.77 30.39
C SER A 153 -17.06 11.89 31.92
N GLU A 154 -18.04 11.36 32.65
CA GLU A 154 -18.13 11.35 34.12
C GLU A 154 -17.52 10.08 34.75
N PHE A 155 -17.40 9.00 33.96
CA PHE A 155 -16.76 7.75 34.35
C PHE A 155 -15.58 7.44 33.44
N GLY A 156 -14.56 8.30 33.49
CA GLY A 156 -13.28 8.07 32.82
C GLY A 156 -12.43 7.04 33.57
N CYS A 157 -11.90 6.03 32.87
CA CYS A 157 -11.05 4.98 33.45
C CYS A 157 -9.88 5.57 34.27
N VAL A 158 -9.82 5.19 35.55
CA VAL A 158 -8.95 5.72 36.61
C VAL A 158 -7.49 5.24 36.55
N SER A 159 -6.93 5.06 35.36
CA SER A 159 -5.60 4.44 35.19
C SER A 159 -4.41 5.42 35.24
N CYS A 160 -4.62 6.74 35.11
CA CYS A 160 -3.51 7.68 34.93
C CYS A 160 -3.29 8.67 36.10
N HIS A 161 -4.21 8.82 37.05
CA HIS A 161 -4.11 9.80 38.16
C HIS A 161 -4.40 9.21 39.54
N ASN A 162 -3.97 7.97 39.81
CA ASN A 162 -4.07 7.38 41.15
C ASN A 162 -5.49 7.36 41.74
N GLY A 163 -6.53 7.33 40.90
CA GLY A 163 -7.91 7.14 41.35
C GLY A 163 -8.74 8.39 41.68
N ASN A 164 -8.20 9.61 41.65
CA ASN A 164 -8.84 10.75 42.34
C ASN A 164 -9.71 11.70 41.48
N GLY A 165 -9.87 11.43 40.18
CA GLY A 165 -10.62 12.30 39.25
C GLY A 165 -11.87 11.66 38.67
N ARG A 166 -12.94 12.46 38.49
CA ARG A 166 -14.26 12.04 37.98
C ARG A 166 -14.43 12.21 36.47
N GLY A 167 -13.37 12.26 35.67
CA GLY A 167 -13.56 12.49 34.23
C GLY A 167 -12.31 12.59 33.37
N LEU A 168 -12.55 12.74 32.06
CA LEU A 168 -11.53 12.77 30.99
C LEU A 168 -11.07 14.19 30.63
N VAL A 169 -11.59 15.22 31.30
CA VAL A 169 -11.24 16.63 31.14
C VAL A 169 -10.55 17.18 32.39
N THR A 170 -9.63 18.13 32.21
CA THR A 170 -8.69 18.58 33.26
C THR A 170 -9.39 19.08 34.54
N ASP A 171 -10.50 19.80 34.41
CA ASP A 171 -11.30 20.33 35.52
C ASP A 171 -12.02 19.23 36.32
N ARG A 172 -12.52 18.17 35.67
CA ARG A 172 -13.22 17.05 36.33
C ARG A 172 -12.29 15.93 36.79
N ALA A 173 -11.17 15.74 36.12
CA ALA A 173 -10.06 14.93 36.59
C ALA A 173 -9.45 15.48 37.90
N HIS A 174 -9.70 16.77 38.19
CA HIS A 174 -9.23 17.48 39.38
C HIS A 174 -10.35 18.22 40.14
N GLY A 175 -11.61 17.78 39.99
CA GLY A 175 -12.80 18.46 40.54
C GLY A 175 -12.93 18.37 42.07
N PRO A 176 -13.79 19.19 42.70
CA PRO A 176 -13.80 19.38 44.14
C PRO A 176 -14.24 18.12 44.90
N VAL A 177 -13.54 17.82 45.99
CA VAL A 177 -13.93 16.80 46.95
C VAL A 177 -15.19 17.29 47.67
N PHE A 178 -16.27 16.51 47.60
CA PHE A 178 -17.60 16.90 48.07
C PHE A 178 -17.72 16.78 49.60
N ASP A 179 -17.37 17.84 50.32
CA ASP A 179 -17.85 18.13 51.68
C ASP A 179 -18.50 19.52 51.81
N GLY A 180 -18.56 20.29 50.71
CA GLY A 180 -19.41 21.49 50.63
C GLY A 180 -18.83 22.74 51.28
N ALA A 181 -17.52 22.80 51.54
CA ALA A 181 -16.85 24.04 51.95
C ALA A 181 -15.78 24.44 50.92
N TYR A 182 -16.12 25.37 50.03
CA TYR A 182 -15.10 26.26 49.46
C TYR A 182 -15.02 27.47 50.39
N GLU A 183 -13.95 27.59 51.17
CA GLU A 183 -13.60 28.91 51.72
C GLU A 183 -13.09 29.78 50.58
N ALA A 184 -13.65 30.99 50.44
CA ALA A 184 -13.38 31.90 49.32
C ALA A 184 -11.96 32.52 49.33
N GLU A 185 -11.08 32.07 50.23
CA GLU A 185 -9.78 32.71 50.52
C GLU A 185 -8.57 31.92 49.99
N GLU A 186 -8.76 30.70 49.47
CA GLU A 186 -7.68 29.89 48.89
C GLU A 186 -7.78 29.83 47.35
N MET A 187 -7.51 30.96 46.70
CA MET A 187 -6.86 30.92 45.39
C MET A 187 -5.44 30.42 45.63
N GLY A 188 -5.17 29.16 45.32
CA GLY A 188 -3.85 28.55 45.48
C GLY A 188 -2.70 29.44 44.98
N TYR A 189 -1.58 29.37 45.70
CA TYR A 189 -0.38 30.17 45.54
C TYR A 189 0.10 30.30 44.08
N LYS A 190 0.37 31.54 43.63
CA LYS A 190 1.21 31.79 42.44
C LYS A 190 2.66 31.47 42.82
N PRO A 191 3.30 30.42 42.28
CA PRO A 191 4.68 30.14 42.65
C PRO A 191 5.61 31.20 42.08
N ASP A 192 6.25 31.94 42.97
CA ASP A 192 7.44 32.73 42.70
C ASP A 192 8.59 32.06 43.45
N PHE A 193 9.56 31.48 42.73
CA PHE A 193 10.70 30.81 43.35
C PHE A 193 11.74 31.88 43.73
N LEU A 194 11.78 32.26 45.01
CA LEU A 194 12.67 33.32 45.47
C LEU A 194 13.88 32.89 46.29
N GLU A 195 14.16 31.60 46.50
CA GLU A 195 15.37 31.20 47.26
C GLU A 195 16.17 30.10 46.56
N LYS A 196 17.43 30.42 46.25
CA LYS A 196 18.46 29.52 45.73
C LYS A 196 19.20 28.89 46.91
N ASP A 197 19.10 27.58 47.09
CA ASP A 197 20.04 26.81 47.92
C ASP A 197 20.85 25.86 47.02
N ILE A 198 22.01 26.37 46.57
CA ILE A 198 22.92 25.69 45.64
C ILE A 198 23.57 24.44 46.25
N ASP A 199 23.62 24.34 47.58
CA ASP A 199 24.36 23.28 48.26
C ASP A 199 23.47 22.06 48.54
N ASN A 200 22.15 22.24 48.68
CA ASN A 200 21.20 21.16 48.99
C ASN A 200 20.25 20.76 47.85
N ASP A 201 20.20 21.51 46.75
CA ASP A 201 19.32 21.18 45.62
C ASP A 201 19.74 19.89 44.89
N PRO A 202 18.81 18.94 44.63
CA PRO A 202 19.05 17.77 43.79
C PRO A 202 19.53 18.18 42.38
N THR A 203 20.37 17.36 41.75
CA THR A 203 20.98 17.67 40.44
C THR A 203 19.96 17.99 39.35
N ILE A 204 18.76 17.40 39.42
CA ILE A 204 17.68 17.65 38.46
C ILE A 204 17.12 19.08 38.60
N SER A 205 16.97 19.60 39.82
CA SER A 205 16.46 20.95 40.09
C SER A 205 17.39 22.03 39.52
N ARG A 206 18.71 21.78 39.55
CA ARG A 206 19.73 22.71 39.04
C ARG A 206 19.64 22.94 37.53
N ALA A 207 19.14 21.98 36.74
CA ALA A 207 18.99 22.11 35.29
C ALA A 207 17.85 23.05 34.86
N TYR A 208 16.96 23.41 35.78
CA TYR A 208 15.76 24.21 35.51
C TYR A 208 15.83 25.61 36.13
N ASN A 209 16.80 25.86 37.01
CA ASN A 209 17.01 27.13 37.72
C ASN A 209 17.37 28.33 36.80
N HIS A 210 17.58 28.10 35.49
CA HIS A 210 17.89 29.15 34.50
C HIS A 210 16.75 29.42 33.50
N LYS A 211 15.58 28.79 33.66
CA LYS A 211 14.43 28.94 32.75
C LYS A 211 13.14 29.31 33.51
N PRO A 212 12.97 30.56 33.98
CA PRO A 212 11.74 30.98 34.63
C PRO A 212 10.59 31.03 33.60
N GLY A 213 9.47 30.34 33.90
CA GLY A 213 8.23 30.40 33.12
C GLY A 213 7.85 29.15 32.31
N HIS A 214 8.58 28.04 32.40
CA HIS A 214 8.21 26.82 31.67
C HIS A 214 7.13 26.00 32.43
N ARG A 215 5.94 25.91 31.83
CA ARG A 215 4.79 25.08 32.26
C ARG A 215 5.09 23.57 32.19
N LEU A 216 6.02 23.07 32.99
CA LEU A 216 6.24 21.63 33.13
C LEU A 216 6.59 21.34 34.58
N LEU A 217 5.59 20.95 35.39
CA LEU A 217 5.75 20.00 36.50
C LEU A 217 4.44 19.64 37.23
N PHE A 218 3.30 19.58 36.52
CA PHE A 218 2.22 18.64 36.82
C PHE A 218 1.59 18.31 35.47
N GLN A 219 1.37 17.03 35.16
CA GLN A 219 0.66 16.62 33.95
C GLN A 219 -0.79 17.12 34.06
N THR A 220 -1.08 18.33 33.57
CA THR A 220 -2.40 18.98 33.61
C THR A 220 -3.35 18.49 32.51
N SER A 221 -3.00 17.43 31.79
CA SER A 221 -3.82 16.80 30.77
C SER A 221 -3.74 15.29 30.96
N PRO A 222 -4.84 14.53 30.81
CA PRO A 222 -4.77 13.09 30.88
C PRO A 222 -3.79 12.57 29.83
N ILE A 223 -3.08 11.47 30.16
CA ILE A 223 -2.10 10.84 29.26
C ILE A 223 -2.75 10.38 27.93
N TYR A 224 -4.08 10.23 27.89
CA TYR A 224 -4.86 9.95 26.69
C TYR A 224 -6.10 10.86 26.59
N VAL A 225 -6.45 11.26 25.38
CA VAL A 225 -7.77 11.83 25.07
C VAL A 225 -8.85 10.77 25.35
N GLY A 226 -9.94 11.15 26.00
CA GLY A 226 -10.97 10.21 26.46
C GLY A 226 -11.49 9.23 25.39
N ALA A 227 -11.58 9.70 24.14
CA ALA A 227 -11.97 8.89 22.99
C ALA A 227 -11.04 7.67 22.76
N LEU A 228 -9.72 7.80 22.95
CA LEU A 228 -8.76 6.71 22.73
C LEU A 228 -8.84 5.63 23.81
N ILE A 229 -9.18 6.00 25.05
CA ILE A 229 -9.43 5.07 26.15
C ILE A 229 -10.73 4.30 25.89
N GLN A 230 -11.74 4.98 25.36
CA GLN A 230 -13.08 4.45 25.15
C GLN A 230 -13.25 3.70 23.82
N ALA A 231 -12.36 3.88 22.85
CA ALA A 231 -12.41 3.26 21.52
C ALA A 231 -12.70 1.75 21.55
N LYS A 232 -12.16 1.02 22.54
CA LYS A 232 -12.39 -0.42 22.72
C LYS A 232 -13.86 -0.78 22.99
N CYS A 233 -14.65 0.17 23.48
CA CYS A 233 -16.07 0.01 23.78
C CYS A 233 -16.93 0.05 22.51
N VAL A 234 -16.49 0.74 21.45
CA VAL A 234 -17.23 0.83 20.17
C VAL A 234 -17.56 -0.55 19.61
N ASN A 235 -16.61 -1.49 19.72
CA ASN A 235 -16.75 -2.84 19.17
C ASN A 235 -17.96 -3.63 19.74
N CYS A 236 -18.48 -3.23 20.91
CA CYS A 236 -19.66 -3.84 21.54
C CYS A 236 -20.92 -2.95 21.46
N HIS A 237 -20.79 -1.64 21.25
CA HIS A 237 -21.87 -0.66 21.32
C HIS A 237 -22.30 -0.07 19.96
N GLU A 238 -21.79 -0.56 18.84
CA GLU A 238 -22.31 -0.19 17.51
C GLU A 238 -23.79 -0.57 17.37
N ALA A 239 -24.68 0.41 17.55
CA ALA A 239 -26.04 0.37 17.06
C ALA A 239 -26.11 1.13 15.72
N LEU A 240 -26.24 0.35 14.64
CA LEU A 240 -26.58 0.71 13.26
C LEU A 240 -25.48 1.34 12.35
N PRO A 241 -25.47 0.99 11.04
CA PRO A 241 -24.51 1.51 10.05
C PRO A 241 -24.72 3.00 9.73
N ALA A 242 -23.63 3.67 9.33
CA ALA A 242 -23.59 5.12 9.07
C ALA A 242 -24.61 5.63 8.03
N LYS A 243 -24.96 4.83 7.02
CA LYS A 243 -25.89 5.23 5.93
C LYS A 243 -27.35 5.42 6.34
N GLN A 244 -27.73 5.10 7.58
CA GLN A 244 -29.11 5.21 8.07
C GLN A 244 -29.31 6.30 9.13
N ARG A 245 -28.28 7.07 9.47
CA ARG A 245 -28.38 8.17 10.44
C ARG A 245 -28.70 9.46 9.68
N ARG A 246 -29.85 10.09 9.95
CA ARG A 246 -30.19 11.41 9.39
C ARG A 246 -29.46 12.49 10.19
N GLU A 247 -28.97 13.54 9.53
CA GLU A 247 -28.40 14.72 10.20
C GLU A 247 -29.35 15.34 11.23
N GLU A 248 -30.66 15.18 11.03
CA GLU A 248 -31.72 15.67 11.93
C GLU A 248 -31.73 14.94 13.29
N ASP A 249 -31.23 13.70 13.38
CA ASP A 249 -31.16 12.95 14.64
C ASP A 249 -29.98 13.41 15.53
N ILE A 250 -29.06 14.22 14.99
CA ILE A 250 -27.84 14.73 15.64
C ILE A 250 -28.03 16.16 16.19
N ALA A 251 -29.17 16.80 15.89
CA ALA A 251 -29.44 18.20 16.21
C ALA A 251 -30.00 18.45 17.63
N SER A 252 -30.06 17.43 18.51
CA SER A 252 -30.38 17.67 19.92
C SER A 252 -29.16 18.22 20.67
N ALA A 253 -29.38 19.27 21.47
CA ALA A 253 -28.34 20.14 22.04
C ALA A 253 -27.34 19.49 23.02
N ASP A 254 -27.43 18.18 23.31
CA ASP A 254 -26.47 17.45 24.13
C ASP A 254 -25.96 16.22 23.35
N LYS A 255 -24.92 16.39 22.53
CA LYS A 255 -24.21 15.24 21.92
C LYS A 255 -23.57 14.43 23.05
N THR A 256 -23.94 13.16 23.18
CA THR A 256 -23.32 12.30 24.19
C THR A 256 -21.87 11.99 23.81
N ASP A 257 -21.01 11.65 24.78
CA ASP A 257 -19.63 11.23 24.47
C ASP A 257 -19.56 10.00 23.56
N LEU A 258 -20.60 9.15 23.60
CA LEU A 258 -20.76 8.02 22.70
C LEU A 258 -20.98 8.47 21.25
N ASP A 259 -21.80 9.50 21.02
CA ASP A 259 -22.03 10.04 19.68
C ASP A 259 -20.75 10.63 19.08
N LYS A 260 -19.98 11.35 19.89
CA LYS A 260 -18.69 11.90 19.48
C LYS A 260 -17.69 10.77 19.14
N MET A 261 -17.57 9.77 20.01
CA MET A 261 -16.67 8.63 19.76
C MET A 261 -17.07 7.81 18.53
N LEU A 262 -18.37 7.60 18.29
CA LEU A 262 -18.85 6.93 17.08
C LEU A 262 -18.54 7.76 15.83
N GLN A 263 -18.61 9.08 15.93
CA GLN A 263 -18.21 9.98 14.84
C GLN A 263 -16.70 9.85 14.55
N ASP A 264 -15.86 9.89 15.58
CA ASP A 264 -14.39 9.74 15.47
C ASP A 264 -14.03 8.37 14.87
N TYR A 265 -14.70 7.30 15.32
CA TYR A 265 -14.55 5.95 14.77
C TYR A 265 -14.92 5.89 13.29
N THR A 266 -16.06 6.46 12.88
CA THR A 266 -16.48 6.47 11.47
C THR A 266 -15.50 7.28 10.61
N ARG A 267 -15.05 8.45 11.07
CA ARG A 267 -14.00 9.21 10.36
C ARG A 267 -12.69 8.42 10.28
N GLY A 268 -12.32 7.69 11.32
CA GLY A 268 -11.16 6.79 11.33
C GLY A 268 -11.28 5.64 10.32
N GLU A 269 -12.47 5.05 10.20
CA GLU A 269 -12.77 4.02 9.19
C GLU A 269 -12.66 4.59 7.76
N GLU A 270 -13.20 5.79 7.53
CA GLU A 270 -13.10 6.50 6.25
C GLU A 270 -11.66 6.89 5.92
N LEU A 271 -10.88 7.33 6.89
CA LEU A 271 -9.44 7.59 6.73
C LEU A 271 -8.69 6.30 6.40
N PHE A 272 -9.02 5.18 7.05
CA PHE A 272 -8.39 3.89 6.75
C PHE A 272 -8.60 3.45 5.29
N LEU A 273 -9.76 3.76 4.71
CA LEU A 273 -10.06 3.52 3.30
C LEU A 273 -9.41 4.55 2.37
N SER A 274 -9.67 5.85 2.59
CA SER A 274 -9.20 6.94 1.73
C SER A 274 -7.69 7.12 1.73
N GLN A 275 -7.00 6.78 2.83
CA GLN A 275 -5.54 6.78 2.92
C GLN A 275 -4.90 5.45 2.47
N ALA A 276 -5.67 4.54 1.87
CA ALA A 276 -5.22 3.26 1.34
C ALA A 276 -4.63 2.27 2.37
N CYS A 277 -4.86 2.46 3.68
CA CYS A 277 -4.32 1.58 4.71
C CYS A 277 -4.79 0.12 4.50
N TYR A 278 -6.03 -0.05 4.03
CA TYR A 278 -6.64 -1.35 3.71
C TYR A 278 -5.91 -2.17 2.64
N ALA A 279 -5.16 -1.52 1.75
CA ALA A 279 -4.48 -2.18 0.64
C ALA A 279 -3.20 -2.88 1.13
N CYS A 280 -2.57 -2.38 2.19
CA CYS A 280 -1.43 -3.02 2.84
C CYS A 280 -1.86 -3.89 4.02
N HIS A 281 -2.78 -3.41 4.86
CA HIS A 281 -3.13 -4.02 6.14
C HIS A 281 -4.42 -4.82 6.08
N LYS A 282 -4.36 -6.04 6.61
CA LYS A 282 -5.52 -6.93 6.78
C LYS A 282 -6.32 -6.57 8.05
N ILE A 283 -7.63 -6.51 7.93
CA ILE A 283 -8.58 -6.55 9.05
C ILE A 283 -9.63 -7.60 8.65
N SER A 284 -9.70 -8.69 9.40
CA SER A 284 -10.53 -9.84 9.05
C SER A 284 -12.00 -9.45 8.87
N GLY A 285 -12.55 -9.75 7.68
CA GLY A 285 -13.93 -9.39 7.32
C GLY A 285 -14.13 -7.93 6.86
N PHE A 286 -13.06 -7.15 6.73
CA PHE A 286 -13.09 -5.75 6.31
C PHE A 286 -12.07 -5.42 5.20
N SER A 287 -10.80 -5.82 5.35
CA SER A 287 -9.74 -5.56 4.36
C SER A 287 -8.83 -6.75 4.14
N ARG A 288 -8.33 -6.89 2.92
CA ARG A 288 -7.56 -8.06 2.43
C ARG A 288 -6.06 -7.80 2.24
N GLY A 289 -5.56 -6.63 2.64
CA GLY A 289 -4.15 -6.28 2.49
C GLY A 289 -3.22 -7.36 3.08
N GLY A 290 -2.05 -7.57 2.49
CA GLY A 290 -1.12 -8.63 2.91
C GLY A 290 0.34 -8.21 2.98
N VAL A 291 0.62 -6.91 2.84
CA VAL A 291 1.98 -6.36 2.85
C VAL A 291 2.36 -5.86 4.25
N GLY A 292 1.43 -5.20 4.93
CA GLY A 292 1.60 -4.73 6.30
C GLY A 292 1.16 -5.77 7.34
N PRO A 293 1.45 -5.55 8.64
CA PRO A 293 0.93 -6.39 9.71
C PRO A 293 -0.60 -6.44 9.71
N GLU A 294 -1.15 -7.59 10.13
CA GLU A 294 -2.59 -7.77 10.30
C GLU A 294 -3.08 -7.02 11.54
N LEU A 295 -4.06 -6.12 11.34
CA LEU A 295 -4.58 -5.20 12.35
C LEU A 295 -5.91 -5.66 12.99
N THR A 296 -6.35 -6.88 12.69
CA THR A 296 -7.60 -7.48 13.22
C THR A 296 -7.73 -7.38 14.74
N LYS A 297 -6.60 -7.42 15.45
CA LYS A 297 -6.52 -7.35 16.92
C LYS A 297 -5.69 -6.16 17.42
N GLU A 298 -5.56 -5.11 16.61
CA GLU A 298 -4.71 -3.96 16.96
C GLU A 298 -5.14 -3.28 18.27
N GLY A 299 -6.40 -3.40 18.68
CA GLY A 299 -6.88 -2.94 19.99
C GLY A 299 -6.33 -3.70 21.21
N ASP A 300 -5.55 -4.78 21.01
CA ASP A 300 -4.73 -5.41 22.05
C ASP A 300 -3.40 -4.66 22.28
N SER A 301 -2.95 -3.86 21.31
CA SER A 301 -1.70 -3.09 21.38
C SER A 301 -1.78 -1.89 22.32
N TYR A 302 -0.60 -1.38 22.68
CA TYR A 302 -0.46 -0.13 23.42
C TYR A 302 -0.70 1.07 22.49
N PRO A 303 -1.59 2.03 22.82
CA PRO A 303 -1.95 3.13 21.90
C PRO A 303 -0.77 3.95 21.37
N TRP A 304 0.29 4.14 22.18
CA TRP A 304 1.45 4.91 21.75
C TRP A 304 2.27 4.18 20.69
N PHE A 305 2.38 2.86 20.77
CA PHE A 305 3.01 2.04 19.74
C PHE A 305 2.26 2.16 18.41
N VAL A 306 0.92 2.10 18.44
CA VAL A 306 0.08 2.31 17.24
C VAL A 306 0.29 3.70 16.67
N LYS A 307 0.32 4.73 17.53
CA LYS A 307 0.54 6.12 17.11
C LYS A 307 1.92 6.33 16.49
N GLU A 308 2.96 5.82 17.12
CA GLU A 308 4.34 5.89 16.60
C GLU A 308 4.44 5.15 15.27
N SER A 309 3.83 3.97 15.15
CA SER A 309 3.78 3.22 13.90
C SER A 309 3.11 3.98 12.74
N ILE A 310 2.17 4.89 13.03
CA ILE A 310 1.51 5.74 12.02
C ILE A 310 2.34 6.99 11.70
N VAL A 311 2.82 7.70 12.73
CA VAL A 311 3.47 9.00 12.59
C VAL A 311 4.94 8.87 12.19
N TRP A 312 5.60 7.79 12.61
CA TRP A 312 6.99 7.47 12.30
C TRP A 312 7.19 5.96 12.13
N PRO A 313 6.70 5.36 11.03
CA PRO A 313 6.75 3.90 10.82
C PRO A 313 8.16 3.29 10.84
N GLN A 314 9.19 4.10 10.62
CA GLN A 314 10.60 3.71 10.61
C GLN A 314 11.27 3.77 12.00
N ALA A 315 10.59 4.26 13.03
CA ALA A 315 11.13 4.37 14.39
C ALA A 315 11.52 2.99 14.96
N ASP A 316 10.57 2.05 14.91
CA ASP A 316 10.76 0.68 15.40
C ASP A 316 11.45 -0.23 14.37
N LEU A 317 11.05 -0.10 13.10
CA LEU A 317 11.56 -0.91 12.00
C LEU A 317 12.18 -0.02 10.92
N LYS A 318 13.50 0.16 10.97
CA LYS A 318 14.25 0.98 9.98
C LYS A 318 14.01 0.56 8.52
N THR A 319 13.69 -0.71 8.28
CA THR A 319 13.39 -1.26 6.94
C THR A 319 11.91 -1.16 6.56
N SER A 320 11.07 -0.50 7.36
CA SER A 320 9.65 -0.34 7.09
C SER A 320 9.43 0.46 5.80
N THR A 321 8.62 -0.11 4.89
CA THR A 321 8.24 0.52 3.62
C THR A 321 6.94 1.33 3.73
N MET A 322 6.34 1.41 4.93
CA MET A 322 5.15 2.23 5.16
C MET A 322 5.54 3.71 5.09
N PRO A 323 4.96 4.50 4.17
CA PRO A 323 5.33 5.90 4.02
C PRO A 323 4.79 6.74 5.18
N ASN A 324 5.43 7.88 5.44
CA ASN A 324 4.87 8.85 6.36
C ASN A 324 3.78 9.67 5.65
N TYR A 325 2.52 9.40 5.98
CA TYR A 325 1.36 10.10 5.43
C TYR A 325 1.25 11.54 5.93
N ARG A 326 1.99 11.96 6.96
CA ARG A 326 1.93 13.31 7.54
C ARG A 326 0.50 13.73 7.89
N LEU A 327 -0.29 12.79 8.42
CA LEU A 327 -1.65 13.05 8.88
C LEU A 327 -1.65 14.13 9.96
N ASP A 328 -2.70 14.93 10.00
CA ASP A 328 -2.90 15.89 11.06
C ASP A 328 -3.16 15.20 12.41
N HIS A 329 -2.92 15.90 13.51
CA HIS A 329 -3.13 15.37 14.85
C HIS A 329 -4.52 14.76 15.05
N PHE A 330 -5.58 15.45 14.62
CA PHE A 330 -6.94 14.95 14.79
C PHE A 330 -7.25 13.75 13.88
N GLU A 331 -6.67 13.71 12.68
CA GLU A 331 -6.80 12.56 11.77
C GLU A 331 -6.11 11.32 12.33
N VAL A 332 -4.96 11.50 12.98
CA VAL A 332 -4.27 10.43 13.70
C VAL A 332 -5.15 9.92 14.84
N GLU A 333 -5.85 10.79 15.57
CA GLU A 333 -6.74 10.37 16.66
C GLU A 333 -7.99 9.62 16.16
N ASP A 334 -8.63 10.10 15.09
CA ASP A 334 -9.75 9.41 14.44
C ASP A 334 -9.31 8.00 13.98
N LEU A 335 -8.18 7.90 13.27
CA LEU A 335 -7.64 6.63 12.80
C LEU A 335 -7.26 5.70 13.96
N LEU A 336 -6.63 6.23 15.02
CA LEU A 336 -6.33 5.45 16.23
C LEU A 336 -7.60 4.94 16.91
N THR A 337 -8.66 5.74 16.96
CA THR A 337 -9.95 5.33 17.53
C THR A 337 -10.51 4.13 16.76
N PHE A 338 -10.48 4.18 15.43
CA PHE A 338 -10.87 3.04 14.60
C PHE A 338 -10.00 1.80 14.83
N LEU A 339 -8.66 1.96 14.87
CA LEU A 339 -7.73 0.83 15.02
C LEU A 339 -7.81 0.19 16.42
N LEU A 340 -7.92 1.00 17.47
CA LEU A 340 -8.02 0.50 18.85
C LEU A 340 -9.35 -0.21 19.13
N ALA A 341 -10.38 0.04 18.31
CA ALA A 341 -11.63 -0.72 18.35
C ALA A 341 -11.49 -2.14 17.78
N GLN A 342 -10.43 -2.45 17.02
CA GLN A 342 -10.24 -3.76 16.40
C GLN A 342 -9.79 -4.81 17.43
N LYS A 343 -10.71 -5.64 17.92
CA LYS A 343 -10.46 -6.72 18.91
C LYS A 343 -10.74 -8.13 18.38
N GLY A 344 -10.86 -8.28 17.06
CA GLY A 344 -11.27 -9.53 16.41
C GLY A 344 -12.78 -9.77 16.47
N GLU A 345 -13.19 -10.90 17.08
CA GLU A 345 -14.60 -11.28 17.17
C GLU A 345 -15.40 -10.29 18.01
N ARG A 346 -16.47 -9.72 17.43
CA ARG A 346 -17.38 -8.85 18.19
C ARG A 346 -18.18 -9.72 19.16
N LYS A 347 -18.08 -9.46 20.46
CA LYS A 347 -18.79 -10.24 21.50
C LYS A 347 -20.32 -10.22 21.36
N SER A 348 -20.87 -9.22 20.65
CA SER A 348 -22.31 -9.10 20.35
C SER A 348 -22.78 -10.05 19.22
N LEU A 349 -21.86 -10.59 18.41
CA LEU A 349 -22.17 -11.57 17.38
C LEU A 349 -22.01 -12.99 17.97
N LEU A 350 -23.01 -13.85 17.73
CA LEU A 350 -22.87 -15.29 18.01
C LEU A 350 -21.64 -15.82 17.26
N GLY A 351 -20.73 -16.50 17.97
CA GLY A 351 -19.44 -16.85 17.36
C GLY A 351 -19.52 -17.83 16.19
N THR A 352 -20.63 -18.54 16.01
CA THR A 352 -20.93 -19.29 14.78
C THR A 352 -21.19 -18.38 13.59
N ALA A 353 -21.95 -17.29 13.75
CA ALA A 353 -22.24 -16.33 12.68
C ALA A 353 -20.98 -15.55 12.27
N TYR A 354 -20.15 -15.14 13.24
CA TYR A 354 -18.86 -14.51 12.95
C TYR A 354 -17.94 -15.46 12.16
N ARG A 355 -17.77 -16.70 12.64
CA ARG A 355 -16.96 -17.71 11.93
C ARG A 355 -17.46 -17.99 10.51
N ASN A 356 -18.78 -18.08 10.29
CA ASN A 356 -19.33 -18.25 8.95
C ASN A 356 -19.07 -17.03 8.06
N LYS A 357 -19.26 -15.81 8.57
CA LYS A 357 -18.97 -14.57 7.82
C LYS A 357 -17.50 -14.50 7.41
N ILE A 358 -16.59 -14.81 8.33
CA ILE A 358 -15.15 -14.85 8.05
C ILE A 358 -14.82 -15.96 7.06
N ALA A 359 -15.36 -17.17 7.22
CA ALA A 359 -15.14 -18.27 6.29
C ALA A 359 -15.62 -17.95 4.86
N GLU A 360 -16.80 -17.34 4.71
CA GLU A 360 -17.27 -16.87 3.39
C GLU A 360 -16.37 -15.81 2.78
N TRP A 361 -15.89 -14.86 3.60
CA TRP A 361 -14.98 -13.81 3.18
C TRP A 361 -13.60 -14.36 2.77
N GLU A 362 -13.04 -15.30 3.54
CA GLU A 362 -11.80 -16.03 3.22
C GLU A 362 -11.96 -16.89 1.96
N ALA A 363 -13.14 -17.48 1.75
CA ALA A 363 -13.49 -18.20 0.53
C ALA A 363 -13.68 -17.29 -0.70
N GLY A 364 -13.49 -15.98 -0.56
CA GLY A 364 -13.46 -15.01 -1.67
C GLY A 364 -14.73 -14.19 -1.85
N LYS A 365 -15.66 -14.16 -0.89
CA LYS A 365 -16.84 -13.28 -0.95
C LYS A 365 -16.43 -11.81 -0.97
N LYS A 366 -16.71 -11.14 -2.09
CA LYS A 366 -16.37 -9.72 -2.31
C LYS A 366 -17.24 -8.77 -1.49
N LEU A 367 -16.62 -7.76 -0.89
CA LEU A 367 -17.29 -6.60 -0.29
C LEU A 367 -17.85 -5.68 -1.38
N ALA A 368 -18.76 -4.77 -1.03
CA ALA A 368 -19.43 -3.89 -2.01
C ALA A 368 -18.45 -3.09 -2.87
N TRP A 369 -17.38 -2.58 -2.28
CA TRP A 369 -16.32 -1.84 -2.97
C TRP A 369 -15.35 -2.73 -3.77
N GLU A 370 -15.35 -4.06 -3.57
CA GLU A 370 -14.54 -5.03 -4.34
C GLU A 370 -15.28 -5.58 -5.58
N LYS A 371 -16.57 -5.22 -5.74
CA LYS A 371 -17.42 -5.73 -6.82
C LYS A 371 -17.07 -5.09 -8.17
N PRO A 372 -17.41 -5.77 -9.29
CA PRO A 372 -17.33 -5.19 -10.61
C PRO A 372 -18.12 -3.87 -10.71
N VAL A 373 -17.63 -3.00 -11.56
CA VAL A 373 -18.18 -1.69 -11.87
C VAL A 373 -19.12 -1.82 -13.07
N PRO A 374 -20.28 -1.13 -13.07
CA PRO A 374 -21.16 -1.06 -14.23
C PRO A 374 -20.38 -0.63 -15.47
N PRO A 375 -20.55 -1.25 -16.64
CA PRO A 375 -19.58 -0.99 -17.69
C PRO A 375 -19.70 0.40 -18.35
N ALA A 376 -20.79 1.14 -18.10
CA ALA A 376 -20.93 2.55 -18.47
C ALA A 376 -19.90 3.42 -17.71
N GLU A 377 -19.62 3.09 -16.45
CA GLU A 377 -18.65 3.79 -15.60
C GLU A 377 -17.19 3.47 -15.98
N ILE A 378 -16.93 2.38 -16.71
CA ILE A 378 -15.57 2.04 -17.18
C ILE A 378 -15.00 3.10 -18.13
N LYS A 379 -15.86 3.75 -18.93
CA LYS A 379 -15.46 4.81 -19.86
C LYS A 379 -15.78 6.22 -19.36
N ASP A 380 -16.21 6.35 -18.11
CA ASP A 380 -16.44 7.64 -17.49
C ASP A 380 -15.17 8.11 -16.78
N VAL A 381 -14.63 9.24 -17.25
CA VAL A 381 -13.44 9.86 -16.67
C VAL A 381 -13.72 10.33 -15.25
N ASN A 382 -14.92 10.87 -14.98
CA ASN A 382 -15.29 11.36 -13.64
C ASN A 382 -15.38 10.20 -12.64
N PHE A 383 -15.92 9.06 -13.05
CA PHE A 383 -15.90 7.86 -12.23
C PHE A 383 -14.47 7.43 -11.88
N GLY A 384 -13.58 7.33 -12.87
CA GLY A 384 -12.17 7.01 -12.62
C GLY A 384 -11.49 8.00 -11.67
N MET A 385 -11.77 9.30 -11.82
CA MET A 385 -11.25 10.36 -10.94
C MET A 385 -11.81 10.28 -9.52
N ARG A 386 -13.07 9.86 -9.37
CA ARG A 386 -13.69 9.59 -8.06
C ARG A 386 -13.06 8.38 -7.38
N VAL A 387 -12.80 7.30 -8.11
CA VAL A 387 -12.04 6.14 -7.59
C VAL A 387 -10.64 6.57 -7.17
N PHE A 388 -9.96 7.38 -7.99
CA PHE A 388 -8.64 7.92 -7.64
C PHE A 388 -8.66 8.71 -6.32
N ALA A 389 -9.66 9.57 -6.13
CA ALA A 389 -9.80 10.42 -4.95
C ALA A 389 -10.17 9.64 -3.68
N THR A 390 -11.07 8.66 -3.78
CA THR A 390 -11.75 8.07 -2.62
C THR A 390 -11.22 6.70 -2.22
N GLU A 391 -10.60 5.96 -3.14
CA GLU A 391 -10.21 4.56 -2.91
C GLU A 391 -8.69 4.36 -2.76
N GLY A 392 -7.97 5.43 -2.40
CA GLY A 392 -6.59 5.34 -1.91
C GLY A 392 -5.49 5.76 -2.89
N CYS A 393 -5.78 5.99 -4.17
CA CYS A 393 -4.76 6.44 -5.12
C CYS A 393 -4.21 7.84 -4.76
N ALA A 394 -5.10 8.77 -4.40
CA ALA A 394 -4.77 10.13 -3.96
C ALA A 394 -3.96 10.18 -2.66
N ALA A 395 -3.97 9.10 -1.85
CA ALA A 395 -3.17 8.98 -0.65
C ALA A 395 -1.67 8.93 -0.94
N CYS A 396 -1.26 8.61 -2.17
CA CYS A 396 0.15 8.57 -2.56
C CYS A 396 0.45 9.40 -3.81
N HIS A 397 -0.46 9.41 -4.79
CA HIS A 397 -0.27 10.09 -6.06
C HIS A 397 -1.01 11.43 -6.11
N ARG A 398 -0.42 12.40 -6.80
CA ARG A 398 -1.05 13.69 -7.11
C ARG A 398 -1.42 13.76 -8.58
N LEU A 399 -2.69 14.03 -8.89
CA LEU A 399 -3.24 14.03 -10.25
C LEU A 399 -3.93 15.34 -10.59
N ARG A 400 -3.54 15.96 -11.71
CA ARG A 400 -4.22 17.13 -12.30
C ARG A 400 -5.40 16.72 -13.17
N GLY A 401 -6.37 17.62 -13.31
CA GLY A 401 -7.54 17.47 -14.17
C GLY A 401 -8.89 17.69 -13.47
N TYR A 402 -8.89 17.94 -12.16
CA TYR A 402 -10.10 18.21 -11.39
C TYR A 402 -10.60 19.64 -11.65
N SER A 403 -11.91 19.83 -11.64
CA SER A 403 -12.60 21.12 -11.81
C SER A 403 -13.48 21.45 -10.60
N SER A 404 -13.75 22.74 -10.39
CA SER A 404 -14.68 23.27 -9.39
C SER A 404 -15.42 24.48 -9.96
N GLU A 405 -16.55 24.86 -9.34
CA GLU A 405 -17.25 26.14 -9.57
C GLU A 405 -16.40 27.36 -9.20
N VAL A 406 -15.35 27.16 -8.40
CA VAL A 406 -14.42 28.19 -7.94
C VAL A 406 -13.22 28.28 -8.89
N GLY A 407 -12.98 29.46 -9.49
CA GLY A 407 -11.86 29.70 -10.40
C GLY A 407 -11.09 31.00 -10.13
N LEU A 408 -10.02 31.22 -10.89
CA LEU A 408 -9.31 32.50 -10.97
C LEU A 408 -9.65 33.20 -12.29
N LYS A 409 -9.77 34.54 -12.26
CA LYS A 409 -10.31 35.35 -13.37
C LYS A 409 -9.39 35.46 -14.58
N SER A 410 -8.07 35.37 -14.40
CA SER A 410 -7.10 35.49 -15.49
C SER A 410 -5.85 34.62 -15.30
N GLU A 411 -5.02 34.51 -16.33
CA GLU A 411 -3.72 33.82 -16.25
C GLU A 411 -2.72 34.55 -15.35
N GLU A 412 -2.79 35.89 -15.27
CA GLU A 412 -2.01 36.68 -14.33
C GLU A 412 -2.40 36.37 -12.87
N ASP A 413 -3.69 36.15 -12.61
CA ASP A 413 -4.18 35.74 -11.29
C ASP A 413 -3.72 34.33 -10.91
N LYS A 414 -3.66 33.41 -11.88
CA LYS A 414 -3.05 32.07 -11.66
C LYS A 414 -1.56 32.19 -11.34
N LYS A 415 -0.83 33.05 -12.04
CA LYS A 415 0.57 33.31 -11.74
C LYS A 415 0.74 33.90 -10.34
N TRP A 416 -0.08 34.89 -9.97
CA TRP A 416 -0.11 35.46 -8.63
C TRP A 416 -0.37 34.41 -7.55
N PHE A 417 -1.34 33.52 -7.77
CA PHE A 417 -1.65 32.43 -6.86
C PHE A 417 -0.46 31.48 -6.68
N ARG A 418 0.20 31.10 -7.79
CA ARG A 418 1.40 30.24 -7.74
C ARG A 418 2.54 30.87 -6.96
N ASP A 419 2.79 32.16 -7.18
CA ASP A 419 3.85 32.91 -6.53
C ASP A 419 3.57 33.08 -5.02
N LEU A 420 2.30 33.18 -4.62
CA LEU A 420 1.88 33.42 -3.24
C LEU A 420 1.70 32.14 -2.40
N VAL A 421 0.98 31.14 -2.93
CA VAL A 421 0.60 29.94 -2.18
C VAL A 421 1.59 28.81 -2.41
N GLY A 422 2.20 28.65 -3.59
CA GLY A 422 3.22 27.62 -3.85
C GLY A 422 2.78 26.15 -3.63
N GLU A 423 3.44 25.18 -4.27
CA GLU A 423 3.06 23.76 -4.11
C GLU A 423 3.45 23.19 -2.73
N HIS A 424 4.49 23.72 -2.08
CA HIS A 424 5.07 23.17 -0.85
C HIS A 424 4.94 24.06 0.40
N ILE A 425 3.92 24.93 0.43
CA ILE A 425 3.67 25.83 1.57
C ILE A 425 3.39 25.08 2.86
N ILE A 426 4.00 25.57 3.94
CA ILE A 426 3.78 25.05 5.28
C ILE A 426 2.50 25.66 5.90
N GLY A 427 1.83 24.92 6.78
CA GLY A 427 0.53 25.32 7.32
C GLY A 427 0.51 26.70 8.00
N SER A 428 1.55 27.04 8.78
CA SER A 428 1.65 28.35 9.42
C SER A 428 1.77 29.50 8.42
N GLU A 429 2.46 29.25 7.31
CA GLU A 429 2.64 30.23 6.24
C GLU A 429 1.37 30.39 5.41
N LEU A 430 0.68 29.28 5.10
CA LEU A 430 -0.63 29.33 4.44
C LEU A 430 -1.64 30.12 5.28
N ALA A 431 -1.71 29.82 6.58
CA ALA A 431 -2.56 30.54 7.52
C ALA A 431 -2.25 32.04 7.59
N ARG A 432 -0.97 32.43 7.47
CA ARG A 432 -0.52 33.83 7.41
C ARG A 432 -0.93 34.49 6.10
N VAL A 433 -0.60 33.85 4.97
CA VAL A 433 -0.92 34.29 3.61
C VAL A 433 -2.42 34.58 3.45
N ILE A 434 -3.28 33.67 3.92
CA ILE A 434 -4.74 33.83 3.79
C ILE A 434 -5.23 35.08 4.56
N SER A 435 -4.74 35.29 5.79
CA SER A 435 -5.18 36.43 6.60
C SER A 435 -4.60 37.76 6.14
N GLU A 436 -3.39 37.80 5.60
CA GLU A 436 -2.80 39.03 5.07
C GLU A 436 -3.36 39.42 3.69
N ASN A 437 -3.91 38.46 2.95
CA ASN A 437 -4.34 38.65 1.56
C ASN A 437 -5.84 38.37 1.33
N THR A 438 -6.67 38.37 2.37
CA THR A 438 -8.12 38.04 2.30
C THR A 438 -8.83 38.84 1.19
N GLN A 439 -8.68 40.17 1.18
CA GLN A 439 -9.29 41.02 0.16
C GLN A 439 -8.78 40.72 -1.26
N ALA A 440 -7.50 40.37 -1.39
CA ALA A 440 -6.93 40.03 -2.68
C ALA A 440 -7.54 38.73 -3.23
N PHE A 441 -7.67 37.71 -2.38
CA PHE A 441 -8.36 36.47 -2.75
C PHE A 441 -9.82 36.72 -3.13
N GLU A 442 -10.59 37.41 -2.30
CA GLU A 442 -12.00 37.73 -2.59
C GLU A 442 -12.17 38.50 -3.91
N SER A 443 -11.23 39.38 -4.24
CA SER A 443 -11.27 40.14 -5.50
C SER A 443 -10.91 39.33 -6.75
N LYS A 444 -10.09 38.28 -6.61
CA LYS A 444 -9.52 37.49 -7.72
C LYS A 444 -10.20 36.15 -7.94
N ILE A 445 -10.83 35.61 -6.90
CA ILE A 445 -11.68 34.42 -6.98
C ILE A 445 -12.92 34.78 -7.79
N ASP A 446 -13.24 33.93 -8.75
CA ASP A 446 -14.52 33.90 -9.44
C ASP A 446 -15.36 32.74 -8.87
N PRO A 447 -16.38 33.03 -8.03
CA PRO A 447 -17.19 31.99 -7.41
C PRO A 447 -18.25 31.38 -8.34
N ASN A 448 -18.38 31.84 -9.60
CA ASN A 448 -19.41 31.41 -10.54
C ASN A 448 -18.81 31.00 -11.89
N GLN A 449 -17.89 30.04 -11.94
CA GLN A 449 -17.75 29.28 -13.18
C GLN A 449 -19.08 28.55 -13.41
N ASP A 450 -19.63 28.63 -14.63
CA ASP A 450 -21.04 28.40 -14.94
C ASP A 450 -21.66 27.05 -14.49
N GLN A 451 -20.89 26.08 -13.96
CA GLN A 451 -21.37 24.78 -13.43
C GLN A 451 -20.46 24.22 -12.29
N PRO A 452 -21.04 23.55 -11.26
CA PRO A 452 -20.28 22.75 -10.29
C PRO A 452 -19.41 21.68 -10.95
N GLY A 453 -18.20 21.50 -10.41
CA GLY A 453 -17.24 20.50 -10.87
C GLY A 453 -17.14 19.27 -9.95
N LEU A 454 -16.28 18.32 -10.33
CA LEU A 454 -16.10 17.08 -9.58
C LEU A 454 -15.56 17.33 -8.16
N LEU A 455 -14.79 18.39 -7.93
CA LEU A 455 -14.32 18.73 -6.57
C LEU A 455 -15.48 19.13 -5.67
N ASP A 456 -16.48 19.85 -6.19
CA ASP A 456 -17.63 20.28 -5.42
C ASP A 456 -18.52 19.08 -5.05
N GLU A 457 -18.67 18.13 -5.99
CA GLU A 457 -19.32 16.85 -5.71
C GLU A 457 -18.57 16.03 -4.65
N LEU A 458 -17.24 15.91 -4.77
CA LEU A 458 -16.43 15.15 -3.83
C LEU A 458 -16.46 15.75 -2.43
N ASP A 459 -16.39 17.07 -2.31
CA ASP A 459 -16.43 17.76 -1.03
C ASP A 459 -17.80 17.67 -0.36
N LYS A 460 -18.88 17.66 -1.17
CA LYS A 460 -20.24 17.44 -0.70
C LYS A 460 -20.46 15.98 -0.25
N ASP A 461 -20.03 15.02 -1.06
CA ASP A 461 -20.27 13.59 -0.80
C ASP A 461 -19.34 13.04 0.29
N TYR A 462 -18.15 13.63 0.45
CA TYR A 462 -17.11 13.22 1.40
C TYR A 462 -16.50 14.44 2.12
N PRO A 463 -17.23 15.06 3.05
CA PRO A 463 -16.75 16.24 3.78
C PRO A 463 -15.39 16.00 4.45
N GLY A 464 -14.43 16.89 4.23
CA GLY A 464 -13.08 16.81 4.81
C GLY A 464 -12.10 15.89 4.07
N LEU A 465 -12.55 15.09 3.11
CA LEU A 465 -11.68 14.20 2.32
C LEU A 465 -10.59 14.99 1.59
N LEU A 466 -10.94 16.06 0.89
CA LEU A 466 -9.99 16.84 0.10
C LEU A 466 -8.89 17.42 0.98
N ALA A 467 -9.27 18.05 2.10
CA ALA A 467 -8.32 18.62 3.05
C ALA A 467 -7.42 17.56 3.69
N SER A 468 -7.90 16.32 3.84
CA SER A 468 -7.12 15.22 4.43
C SER A 468 -5.87 14.84 3.64
N PHE A 469 -5.76 15.24 2.37
CA PHE A 469 -4.55 15.05 1.58
C PHE A 469 -3.52 16.17 1.75
N TYR A 470 -3.88 17.27 2.42
CA TYR A 470 -3.08 18.48 2.54
C TYR A 470 -2.95 18.96 3.99
N PRO A 471 -1.90 18.51 4.71
CA PRO A 471 -1.71 18.84 6.13
C PRO A 471 -1.62 20.35 6.41
N ALA A 472 -1.13 21.14 5.44
CA ALA A 472 -1.08 22.60 5.56
C ALA A 472 -2.48 23.23 5.65
N PHE A 473 -3.45 22.70 4.90
CA PHE A 473 -4.84 23.16 4.95
C PHE A 473 -5.52 22.72 6.24
N ARG A 474 -5.32 21.46 6.68
CA ARG A 474 -5.80 21.00 8.00
C ARG A 474 -5.25 21.85 9.14
N PHE A 475 -3.99 22.28 9.04
CA PHE A 475 -3.40 23.22 10.00
C PHE A 475 -4.10 24.58 9.95
N ALA A 476 -4.33 25.14 8.76
CA ALA A 476 -4.98 26.43 8.58
C ALA A 476 -6.44 26.42 9.10
N GLU A 477 -7.17 25.32 8.93
CA GLU A 477 -8.55 25.17 9.43
C GLU A 477 -8.65 25.35 10.95
N ARG A 478 -7.60 25.02 11.72
CA ARG A 478 -7.58 25.19 13.18
C ARG A 478 -7.36 26.62 13.65
N LYS A 479 -6.98 27.52 12.73
CA LYS A 479 -6.59 28.88 13.09
C LYS A 479 -7.79 29.67 13.62
N ASP A 480 -8.93 29.54 12.95
CA ASP A 480 -10.10 30.39 13.18
C ASP A 480 -11.38 29.62 12.84
N GLU A 481 -12.32 29.54 13.77
CA GLU A 481 -13.63 28.89 13.55
C GLU A 481 -14.61 29.78 12.78
N ASP A 482 -14.22 31.02 12.45
CA ASP A 482 -15.06 31.94 11.69
C ASP A 482 -15.48 31.36 10.34
N LYS A 483 -16.79 31.41 10.09
CA LYS A 483 -17.40 30.80 8.89
C LYS A 483 -16.90 31.43 7.60
N SER A 484 -16.56 32.73 7.60
CA SER A 484 -16.06 33.41 6.40
C SER A 484 -14.63 32.97 6.09
N TYR A 485 -13.79 32.83 7.12
CA TYR A 485 -12.45 32.28 6.98
C TYR A 485 -12.47 30.84 6.45
N GLN A 486 -13.33 29.98 7.03
CA GLN A 486 -13.46 28.59 6.60
C GLN A 486 -13.97 28.48 5.15
N ALA A 487 -14.92 29.32 4.76
CA ALA A 487 -15.41 29.37 3.38
C ALA A 487 -14.31 29.80 2.39
N LEU A 488 -13.51 30.81 2.75
CA LEU A 488 -12.39 31.25 1.92
C LEU A 488 -11.30 30.16 1.84
N LEU A 489 -10.95 29.52 2.96
CA LEU A 489 -9.97 28.45 2.99
C LEU A 489 -10.40 27.27 2.10
N ARG A 490 -11.69 26.91 2.12
CA ARG A 490 -12.26 25.91 1.21
C ARG A 490 -12.09 26.32 -0.26
N GLN A 491 -12.40 27.56 -0.62
CA GLN A 491 -12.22 28.05 -2.00
C GLN A 491 -10.75 28.00 -2.43
N ILE A 492 -9.83 28.41 -1.54
CA ILE A 492 -8.39 28.35 -1.79
C ILE A 492 -7.91 26.90 -1.94
N LEU A 493 -8.48 25.95 -1.19
CA LEU A 493 -8.19 24.52 -1.37
C LEU A 493 -8.62 24.03 -2.76
N MET A 494 -9.80 24.41 -3.24
CA MET A 494 -10.24 24.05 -4.60
C MET A 494 -9.31 24.63 -5.67
N LEU A 495 -8.88 25.89 -5.52
CA LEU A 495 -7.90 26.50 -6.43
C LEU A 495 -6.55 25.78 -6.38
N TYR A 496 -6.09 25.43 -5.17
CA TYR A 496 -4.85 24.70 -4.97
C TYR A 496 -4.88 23.32 -5.66
N ILE A 497 -6.00 22.59 -5.52
CA ILE A 497 -6.17 21.28 -6.17
C ILE A 497 -6.23 21.40 -7.69
N GLN A 498 -6.91 22.41 -8.23
CA GLN A 498 -6.95 22.66 -9.67
C GLN A 498 -5.56 22.99 -10.23
N GLU A 499 -4.76 23.77 -9.50
CA GLU A 499 -3.43 24.19 -9.94
C GLU A 499 -2.36 23.08 -9.81
N TYR A 500 -2.33 22.38 -8.67
CA TYR A 500 -1.26 21.42 -8.35
C TYR A 500 -1.67 19.96 -8.50
N GLY A 501 -2.98 19.68 -8.53
CA GLY A 501 -3.58 18.34 -8.60
C GLY A 501 -4.06 17.81 -7.25
N LEU A 502 -5.01 16.87 -7.29
CA LEU A 502 -5.56 16.20 -6.12
C LEU A 502 -4.62 15.11 -5.62
N GLY A 503 -4.31 15.10 -4.32
CA GLY A 503 -3.58 14.03 -3.63
C GLY A 503 -2.19 14.39 -3.11
N ARG A 504 -1.48 13.38 -2.61
CA ARG A 504 -0.16 13.49 -1.94
C ARG A 504 1.00 13.28 -2.90
N GLN A 505 2.21 13.61 -2.45
CA GLN A 505 3.48 13.41 -3.18
C GLN A 505 4.35 12.38 -2.48
N ILE A 506 3.82 11.17 -2.31
CA ILE A 506 4.59 10.00 -1.85
C ILE A 506 5.03 9.19 -3.08
N GLY A 507 4.12 8.99 -4.03
CA GLY A 507 4.38 8.39 -5.33
C GLY A 507 4.46 9.42 -6.47
N PRO A 508 5.03 9.05 -7.64
CA PRO A 508 5.16 9.94 -8.79
C PRO A 508 3.82 10.45 -9.34
N LYS A 509 3.78 11.68 -9.87
CA LYS A 509 2.59 12.25 -10.54
C LYS A 509 2.26 11.46 -11.82
N PRO A 510 1.08 10.83 -11.96
CA PRO A 510 0.72 10.06 -13.15
C PRO A 510 0.13 10.93 -14.27
N ASN A 511 0.24 12.27 -14.18
CA ASN A 511 -0.37 13.28 -15.06
C ASN A 511 -0.22 13.02 -16.56
N TRP A 512 0.84 12.34 -16.99
CA TRP A 512 1.15 12.06 -18.40
C TRP A 512 1.27 10.55 -18.71
N SER A 513 0.98 9.69 -17.73
CA SER A 513 1.21 8.25 -17.85
C SER A 513 0.44 7.62 -19.02
N GLY A 514 -0.77 8.10 -19.32
CA GLY A 514 -1.56 7.65 -20.47
C GLY A 514 -1.02 8.05 -21.84
N VAL A 515 0.05 8.86 -21.91
CA VAL A 515 0.77 9.18 -23.17
C VAL A 515 1.86 8.14 -23.44
N TYR A 516 2.71 7.86 -22.44
CA TYR A 516 3.92 7.07 -22.61
C TYR A 516 3.84 5.64 -22.04
N ARG A 517 2.76 5.27 -21.36
CA ARG A 517 2.48 3.88 -20.93
C ARG A 517 1.34 3.28 -21.75
N SER A 518 1.51 2.02 -22.15
CA SER A 518 0.44 1.26 -22.80
C SER A 518 -0.62 0.85 -21.78
N ASP A 519 -1.83 0.54 -22.25
CA ASP A 519 -2.92 0.07 -21.38
C ASP A 519 -2.51 -1.21 -20.63
N LYS A 520 -1.82 -2.11 -21.34
CA LYS A 520 -1.25 -3.32 -20.77
C LYS A 520 -0.31 -3.02 -19.61
N TRP A 521 0.60 -2.07 -19.79
CA TRP A 521 1.53 -1.68 -18.74
C TRP A 521 0.79 -1.11 -17.53
N LEU A 522 -0.19 -0.21 -17.74
CA LEU A 522 -0.97 0.41 -16.66
C LEU A 522 -1.74 -0.66 -15.86
N ILE A 523 -2.42 -1.58 -16.53
CA ILE A 523 -3.21 -2.62 -15.88
C ILE A 523 -2.33 -3.62 -15.14
N ASN A 524 -1.22 -4.06 -15.75
CA ASN A 524 -0.26 -4.93 -15.09
C ASN A 524 0.35 -4.23 -13.87
N HIS A 525 0.65 -2.93 -13.98
CA HIS A 525 1.15 -2.14 -12.87
C HIS A 525 0.14 -2.06 -11.73
N PHE A 526 -1.16 -1.84 -11.99
CA PHE A 526 -2.16 -1.84 -10.93
C PHE A 526 -2.33 -3.21 -10.25
N LYS A 527 -2.29 -4.29 -11.03
CA LYS A 527 -2.44 -5.67 -10.51
C LYS A 527 -1.21 -6.14 -9.73
N ASN A 528 -0.02 -5.75 -10.17
CA ASN A 528 1.25 -6.15 -9.57
C ASN A 528 2.32 -5.06 -9.80
N PRO A 529 2.32 -3.99 -8.98
CA PRO A 529 3.22 -2.86 -9.17
C PRO A 529 4.69 -3.25 -9.17
N GLN A 530 5.07 -4.22 -8.32
CA GLN A 530 6.44 -4.69 -8.12
C GLN A 530 6.98 -5.47 -9.33
N ALA A 531 6.12 -6.03 -10.18
CA ALA A 531 6.54 -6.69 -11.42
C ALA A 531 7.02 -5.68 -12.47
N GLU A 532 6.40 -4.50 -12.53
CA GLU A 532 6.76 -3.44 -13.47
C GLU A 532 7.88 -2.54 -12.93
N ILE A 533 7.76 -2.15 -11.66
CA ILE A 533 8.70 -1.30 -10.94
C ILE A 533 9.16 -2.06 -9.69
N PRO A 534 10.34 -2.70 -9.72
CA PRO A 534 10.81 -3.49 -8.58
C PRO A 534 10.92 -2.66 -7.32
N ARG A 535 10.51 -3.25 -6.19
CA ARG A 535 10.43 -2.58 -4.88
C ARG A 535 9.53 -1.34 -4.85
N SER A 536 8.58 -1.23 -5.78
CA SER A 536 7.50 -0.27 -5.64
C SER A 536 6.80 -0.47 -4.30
N ILE A 537 6.63 0.62 -3.54
CA ILE A 537 5.83 0.64 -2.31
C ILE A 537 4.32 0.68 -2.61
N MET A 538 3.94 0.84 -3.88
CA MET A 538 2.55 0.83 -4.29
C MET A 538 1.90 -0.52 -3.91
N PRO A 539 0.79 -0.51 -3.17
CA PRO A 539 0.14 -1.74 -2.75
C PRO A 539 -0.60 -2.40 -3.91
N VAL A 540 -0.90 -3.69 -3.71
CA VAL A 540 -1.82 -4.42 -4.60
C VAL A 540 -3.24 -4.12 -4.14
N PHE A 541 -4.04 -3.50 -5.01
CA PHE A 541 -5.43 -3.19 -4.72
C PHE A 541 -6.31 -4.41 -4.97
N ALA A 542 -7.18 -4.75 -4.01
CA ALA A 542 -8.15 -5.85 -4.13
C ALA A 542 -9.38 -5.47 -4.99
N PHE A 543 -9.16 -4.69 -6.06
CA PHE A 543 -10.22 -4.24 -6.94
C PHE A 543 -10.69 -5.35 -7.89
N ASP A 544 -11.92 -5.19 -8.40
CA ASP A 544 -12.31 -5.88 -9.61
C ASP A 544 -11.56 -5.33 -10.83
N GLU A 545 -11.32 -6.18 -11.83
CA GLU A 545 -10.58 -5.78 -13.03
C GLU A 545 -11.24 -4.60 -13.77
N THR A 546 -12.57 -4.47 -13.70
CA THR A 546 -13.31 -3.33 -14.28
C THR A 546 -12.85 -1.97 -13.75
N LYS A 547 -12.45 -1.88 -12.46
CA LYS A 547 -11.91 -0.63 -11.90
C LYS A 547 -10.55 -0.28 -12.48
N PHE A 548 -9.69 -1.26 -12.72
CA PHE A 548 -8.40 -1.02 -13.38
C PHE A 548 -8.59 -0.51 -14.80
N PHE A 549 -9.61 -1.00 -15.53
CA PHE A 549 -9.96 -0.44 -16.84
C PHE A 549 -10.46 1.00 -16.76
N ALA A 550 -11.30 1.33 -15.77
CA ALA A 550 -11.76 2.70 -15.54
C ALA A 550 -10.61 3.66 -15.23
N LEU A 551 -9.70 3.28 -14.33
CA LEU A 551 -8.49 4.06 -14.00
C LEU A 551 -7.57 4.22 -15.22
N THR A 552 -7.41 3.17 -16.03
CA THR A 552 -6.62 3.21 -17.26
C THR A 552 -7.24 4.17 -18.28
N HIS A 553 -8.56 4.11 -18.48
CA HIS A 553 -9.26 5.03 -19.37
C HIS A 553 -9.12 6.49 -18.91
N MET A 554 -9.32 6.75 -17.61
CA MET A 554 -9.09 8.07 -17.01
C MET A 554 -7.68 8.60 -17.29
N LEU A 555 -6.63 7.80 -17.01
CA LEU A 555 -5.24 8.22 -17.24
C LEU A 555 -4.93 8.46 -18.72
N ASN A 556 -5.58 7.75 -19.63
CA ASN A 556 -5.44 7.97 -21.07
C ASN A 556 -6.00 9.32 -21.51
N VAL A 557 -7.18 9.68 -21.02
CA VAL A 557 -7.82 10.96 -21.35
C VAL A 557 -7.03 12.10 -20.70
N LEU A 558 -6.85 12.04 -19.38
CA LEU A 558 -6.15 13.09 -18.62
C LEU A 558 -4.69 13.23 -19.07
N GLY A 559 -4.00 12.14 -19.40
CA GLY A 559 -2.65 12.15 -19.93
C GLY A 559 -2.49 13.03 -21.17
N GLN A 560 -3.41 12.87 -22.13
CA GLN A 560 -3.43 13.64 -23.36
C GLN A 560 -3.86 15.09 -23.11
N THR A 561 -4.91 15.31 -22.32
CA THR A 561 -5.38 16.66 -21.96
C THR A 561 -4.30 17.46 -21.24
N ASN A 562 -3.60 16.86 -20.27
CA ASN A 562 -2.52 17.50 -19.53
C ASN A 562 -1.33 17.81 -20.44
N ARG A 563 -0.95 16.89 -21.34
CA ARG A 563 0.10 17.14 -22.35
C ARG A 563 -0.27 18.34 -23.22
N ASP A 564 -1.48 18.34 -23.78
CA ASP A 564 -1.88 19.36 -24.75
C ASP A 564 -2.01 20.74 -24.09
N THR A 565 -2.57 20.80 -22.88
CA THR A 565 -2.61 22.03 -22.07
C THR A 565 -1.20 22.52 -21.72
N PHE A 566 -0.31 21.63 -21.31
CA PHE A 566 1.06 21.99 -20.97
C PHE A 566 1.83 22.53 -22.18
N ARG A 567 1.67 21.91 -23.37
CA ARG A 567 2.33 22.39 -24.61
C ARG A 567 1.81 23.77 -25.03
N LYS A 568 0.51 24.06 -24.86
CA LYS A 568 -0.07 25.39 -25.14
C LYS A 568 0.58 26.51 -24.32
N GLN A 569 1.06 26.22 -23.10
CA GLN A 569 1.74 27.22 -22.27
C GLN A 569 3.06 27.71 -22.88
N TRP A 570 3.69 26.92 -23.75
CA TRP A 570 4.94 27.28 -24.43
C TRP A 570 4.75 27.97 -25.78
N GLU A 571 3.55 27.92 -26.38
CA GLU A 571 3.30 28.52 -27.71
C GLU A 571 3.69 30.01 -27.81
N PRO A 572 3.43 30.86 -26.80
CA PRO A 572 3.74 32.29 -26.90
C PRO A 572 5.25 32.62 -26.84
N ASN A 573 6.02 31.87 -26.05
CA ASN A 573 7.41 32.23 -25.69
C ASN A 573 8.46 31.19 -26.13
N GLY A 574 8.03 30.08 -26.73
CA GLY A 574 8.88 28.93 -27.02
C GLY A 574 9.07 28.00 -25.82
N PHE A 575 9.77 26.89 -26.06
CA PHE A 575 10.09 25.90 -25.04
C PHE A 575 11.07 26.47 -24.00
N ASP A 576 10.69 26.42 -22.72
CA ASP A 576 11.56 26.78 -21.59
C ASP A 576 12.02 25.50 -20.86
N PRO A 577 13.32 25.12 -20.98
CA PRO A 577 13.88 23.97 -20.28
C PRO A 577 13.73 24.01 -18.76
N ALA A 578 13.81 25.19 -18.14
CA ALA A 578 13.72 25.31 -16.69
C ALA A 578 12.28 25.02 -16.22
N ALA A 579 11.29 25.60 -16.89
CA ALA A 579 9.88 25.31 -16.63
C ALA A 579 9.54 23.82 -16.88
N ALA A 580 10.06 23.24 -17.98
CA ALA A 580 9.90 21.83 -18.28
C ALA A 580 10.51 20.92 -17.20
N TYR A 581 11.71 21.25 -16.71
CA TYR A 581 12.35 20.54 -15.61
C TYR A 581 11.52 20.62 -14.33
N GLN A 582 11.01 21.80 -13.98
CA GLN A 582 10.20 22.00 -12.78
C GLN A 582 8.90 21.19 -12.82
N GLU A 583 8.22 21.12 -13.96
CA GLU A 583 6.97 20.37 -14.06
C GLU A 583 7.18 18.85 -14.15
N LEU A 584 8.17 18.39 -14.92
CA LEU A 584 8.32 16.97 -15.27
C LEU A 584 9.32 16.21 -14.38
N CYS A 585 10.40 16.87 -13.94
CA CYS A 585 11.58 16.21 -13.39
C CYS A 585 11.79 16.46 -11.88
N SER A 586 11.45 17.65 -11.38
CA SER A 586 11.75 18.11 -10.01
C SER A 586 11.16 17.22 -8.92
N GLN A 587 10.00 16.59 -9.16
CA GLN A 587 9.36 15.69 -8.21
C GLN A 587 10.30 14.56 -7.72
N CYS A 588 11.16 14.07 -8.61
CA CYS A 588 12.14 13.02 -8.33
C CYS A 588 13.54 13.61 -8.15
N HIS A 589 13.99 14.45 -9.09
CA HIS A 589 15.36 14.95 -9.11
C HIS A 589 15.60 16.18 -8.22
N GLY A 590 14.56 16.73 -7.60
CA GLY A 590 14.60 17.94 -6.79
C GLY A 590 14.71 19.20 -7.64
N GLU A 591 14.25 20.34 -7.12
CA GLU A 591 14.34 21.65 -7.81
C GLU A 591 15.80 22.03 -8.14
N ASN A 592 16.73 21.56 -7.31
CA ASN A 592 18.17 21.84 -7.43
C ASN A 592 18.97 20.69 -8.05
N LEU A 593 18.35 19.75 -8.78
CA LEU A 593 19.05 18.65 -9.48
C LEU A 593 19.78 17.65 -8.55
N ALA A 594 19.48 17.67 -7.24
CA ALA A 594 20.24 16.92 -6.24
C ALA A 594 19.76 15.46 -6.02
N GLY A 595 18.68 15.03 -6.69
CA GLY A 595 18.11 13.69 -6.53
C GLY A 595 17.29 13.52 -5.25
N ASN A 596 16.83 14.62 -4.66
CA ASN A 596 16.14 14.66 -3.36
C ASN A 596 14.74 15.31 -3.48
N GLY A 597 14.07 15.11 -4.62
CA GLY A 597 12.68 15.56 -4.77
C GLY A 597 11.74 14.90 -3.75
N PRO A 598 10.52 15.44 -3.57
CA PRO A 598 9.59 14.97 -2.53
C PRO A 598 9.28 13.46 -2.58
N VAL A 599 9.32 12.84 -3.76
CA VAL A 599 9.07 11.38 -3.91
C VAL A 599 10.35 10.52 -3.86
N ALA A 600 11.53 11.14 -3.87
CA ALA A 600 12.82 10.45 -4.08
C ALA A 600 13.12 9.38 -3.02
N GLU A 601 12.70 9.59 -1.77
CA GLU A 601 12.90 8.67 -0.65
C GLU A 601 12.10 7.36 -0.81
N TRP A 602 10.96 7.43 -1.50
CA TRP A 602 9.96 6.35 -1.58
C TRP A 602 10.04 5.52 -2.84
N ILE A 603 10.90 5.91 -3.79
CA ILE A 603 11.01 5.25 -5.08
C ILE A 603 12.35 4.53 -5.22
N TYR A 604 12.32 3.40 -5.92
CA TYR A 604 13.49 2.59 -6.17
C TYR A 604 13.73 2.39 -7.68
N PRO A 605 14.99 2.51 -8.15
CA PRO A 605 16.13 3.07 -7.45
C PRO A 605 15.94 4.58 -7.18
N ILE A 606 16.59 5.08 -6.14
CA ILE A 606 16.61 6.52 -5.85
C ILE A 606 17.16 7.33 -7.05
N PRO A 607 16.60 8.50 -7.34
CA PRO A 607 17.08 9.39 -8.40
C PRO A 607 18.56 9.76 -8.22
N LYS A 608 19.28 9.88 -9.34
CA LYS A 608 20.69 10.28 -9.30
C LYS A 608 20.83 11.77 -9.06
N ASN A 609 21.84 12.15 -8.27
CA ASN A 609 22.25 13.53 -8.09
C ASN A 609 22.93 14.04 -9.37
N LEU A 610 22.20 14.86 -10.13
CA LEU A 610 22.64 15.40 -11.42
C LEU A 610 23.62 16.58 -11.24
N ARG A 611 23.81 17.12 -10.02
CA ARG A 611 24.87 18.11 -9.76
C ARG A 611 26.27 17.49 -9.67
N LYS A 612 26.37 16.20 -9.39
CA LYS A 612 27.68 15.53 -9.25
C LYS A 612 28.33 15.44 -10.63
N ALA A 613 29.30 16.31 -10.89
CA ALA A 613 30.04 16.34 -12.15
C ALA A 613 30.66 14.98 -12.49
N GLU A 614 31.18 14.25 -11.52
CA GLU A 614 31.70 12.89 -11.70
C GLU A 614 30.67 11.90 -12.26
N PHE A 615 29.39 12.07 -11.93
CA PHE A 615 28.32 11.22 -12.44
C PHE A 615 27.89 11.66 -13.85
N LEU A 616 27.51 12.94 -14.03
CA LEU A 616 27.03 13.42 -15.33
C LEU A 616 28.12 13.38 -16.40
N ARG A 617 29.37 13.69 -16.08
CA ARG A 617 30.49 13.63 -17.04
C ARG A 617 30.91 12.21 -17.41
N ASN A 618 30.45 11.18 -16.68
CA ASN A 618 30.66 9.78 -17.05
C ASN A 618 29.63 9.29 -18.11
N LEU A 619 28.65 10.13 -18.46
CA LEU A 619 27.67 9.88 -19.51
C LEU A 619 27.92 10.83 -20.69
N THR A 620 27.84 10.32 -21.92
CA THR A 620 27.88 11.18 -23.11
C THR A 620 26.59 11.99 -23.23
N ARG A 621 26.64 13.16 -23.90
CA ARG A 621 25.44 13.98 -24.19
C ARG A 621 24.36 13.16 -24.90
N ALA A 622 24.77 12.34 -25.87
CA ALA A 622 23.88 11.41 -26.59
C ALA A 622 23.21 10.39 -25.64
N ARG A 623 23.94 9.89 -24.63
CA ARG A 623 23.38 8.96 -23.65
C ARG A 623 22.36 9.62 -22.72
N VAL A 624 22.60 10.87 -22.32
CA VAL A 624 21.62 11.64 -21.52
C VAL A 624 20.35 11.89 -22.34
N LYS A 625 20.49 12.34 -23.59
CA LYS A 625 19.38 12.49 -24.54
C LYS A 625 18.56 11.20 -24.68
N ALA A 626 19.21 10.07 -24.96
CA ALA A 626 18.54 8.77 -25.07
C ALA A 626 17.83 8.35 -23.77
N SER A 627 18.38 8.67 -22.61
CA SER A 627 17.75 8.36 -21.31
C SER A 627 16.49 9.20 -21.05
N LEU A 628 16.38 10.40 -21.63
CA LEU A 628 15.18 11.22 -21.56
C LEU A 628 14.12 10.78 -22.58
N ILE A 629 14.53 10.43 -23.81
CA ILE A 629 13.61 9.97 -24.86
C ILE A 629 12.99 8.62 -24.45
N HIS A 630 13.82 7.62 -24.14
CA HIS A 630 13.40 6.22 -23.90
C HIS A 630 13.18 5.89 -22.42
N GLY A 631 13.40 6.86 -21.53
CA GLY A 631 13.36 6.62 -20.09
C GLY A 631 14.42 5.61 -19.66
N ILE A 632 14.28 5.09 -18.44
CA ILE A 632 15.12 4.00 -17.95
C ILE A 632 14.22 2.84 -17.58
N LYS A 633 14.19 1.80 -18.43
CA LYS A 633 13.36 0.60 -18.20
C LYS A 633 13.64 0.00 -16.81
N GLY A 634 12.56 -0.37 -16.12
CA GLY A 634 12.60 -0.93 -14.77
C GLY A 634 12.86 0.08 -13.66
N THR A 635 12.85 1.38 -13.96
CA THR A 635 12.85 2.44 -12.95
C THR A 635 11.62 3.34 -13.13
N PRO A 636 11.33 4.20 -12.14
CA PRO A 636 10.27 5.20 -12.25
C PRO A 636 10.50 6.24 -13.36
N MET A 637 11.68 6.30 -13.99
CA MET A 637 12.01 7.30 -15.02
C MET A 637 11.30 6.98 -16.35
N PRO A 638 10.28 7.76 -16.77
CA PRO A 638 9.47 7.44 -17.94
C PRO A 638 10.15 7.89 -19.26
N PRO A 639 9.70 7.37 -20.41
CA PRO A 639 10.14 7.80 -21.72
C PRO A 639 9.41 9.07 -22.17
N TRP A 640 10.01 10.24 -21.94
CA TRP A 640 9.37 11.54 -22.22
C TRP A 640 9.23 11.84 -23.72
N GLY A 641 10.06 11.20 -24.54
CA GLY A 641 10.09 11.38 -26.00
C GLY A 641 9.31 10.33 -26.78
N GLU A 642 8.59 9.42 -26.10
CA GLU A 642 7.82 8.35 -26.74
C GLU A 642 6.31 8.48 -26.51
N VAL A 643 5.57 7.88 -27.42
CA VAL A 643 4.12 7.66 -27.31
C VAL A 643 3.91 6.16 -27.29
N ALA A 644 3.17 5.67 -26.29
CA ALA A 644 2.93 4.25 -26.16
C ALA A 644 2.12 3.68 -27.34
N THR A 645 2.35 2.41 -27.65
CA THR A 645 1.60 1.70 -28.69
C THR A 645 0.10 1.80 -28.46
N GLY A 646 -0.64 2.21 -29.49
CA GLY A 646 -2.10 2.40 -29.42
C GLY A 646 -2.54 3.79 -28.94
N LYS A 647 -1.61 4.71 -28.62
CA LYS A 647 -1.91 6.12 -28.27
C LYS A 647 -1.70 7.05 -29.47
N GLN A 648 -2.32 8.23 -29.43
CA GLN A 648 -2.28 9.24 -30.49
C GLN A 648 -1.72 10.58 -29.99
N GLY A 649 -1.29 11.43 -30.93
CA GLY A 649 -0.72 12.75 -30.67
C GLY A 649 0.79 12.73 -30.43
N PRO A 650 1.40 13.89 -30.11
CA PRO A 650 2.84 13.98 -29.87
C PRO A 650 3.26 13.35 -28.53
N ALA A 651 4.56 13.10 -28.38
CA ALA A 651 5.16 12.78 -27.09
C ALA A 651 5.04 13.97 -26.11
N VAL A 652 5.34 13.73 -24.83
CA VAL A 652 5.32 14.81 -23.82
C VAL A 652 6.34 15.88 -24.19
N LEU A 653 7.56 15.46 -24.52
CA LEU A 653 8.61 16.31 -25.07
C LEU A 653 9.00 15.82 -26.47
N THR A 654 9.21 16.73 -27.40
CA THR A 654 9.82 16.40 -28.70
C THR A 654 11.31 16.17 -28.56
N GLU A 655 11.93 15.53 -29.55
CA GLU A 655 13.37 15.32 -29.55
C GLU A 655 14.17 16.63 -29.48
N ALA A 656 13.70 17.68 -30.18
CA ALA A 656 14.32 19.00 -30.16
C ALA A 656 14.21 19.68 -28.78
N GLU A 657 13.06 19.55 -28.11
CA GLU A 657 12.85 20.05 -26.75
C GLU A 657 13.74 19.31 -25.74
N ILE A 658 13.87 17.99 -25.87
CA ILE A 658 14.79 17.19 -25.05
C ILE A 658 16.23 17.66 -25.25
N GLU A 659 16.62 18.00 -26.48
CA GLU A 659 17.97 18.50 -26.76
C GLU A 659 18.28 19.82 -26.03
N LEU A 660 17.33 20.77 -26.05
CA LEU A 660 17.43 22.02 -25.28
C LEU A 660 17.49 21.76 -23.76
N LEU A 661 16.72 20.78 -23.27
CA LEU A 661 16.76 20.37 -21.87
C LEU A 661 18.11 19.77 -21.47
N VAL A 662 18.71 18.96 -22.35
CA VAL A 662 20.06 18.42 -22.13
C VAL A 662 21.09 19.56 -22.08
N ASP A 663 21.04 20.51 -23.00
CA ASP A 663 21.96 21.65 -22.98
C ASP A 663 21.83 22.48 -21.70
N TRP A 664 20.59 22.72 -21.27
CA TRP A 664 20.31 23.37 -19.99
C TRP A 664 20.88 22.60 -18.80
N LEU A 665 20.72 21.26 -18.76
CA LEU A 665 21.29 20.42 -17.68
C LEU A 665 22.83 20.51 -17.62
N PHE A 666 23.51 20.46 -18.76
CA PHE A 666 24.97 20.54 -18.81
C PHE A 666 25.51 21.94 -18.47
N ALA A 667 24.72 23.01 -18.67
CA ALA A 667 25.09 24.37 -18.28
C ALA A 667 25.31 24.57 -16.77
N PHE A 668 24.72 23.71 -15.91
CA PHE A 668 24.92 23.76 -14.45
C PHE A 668 26.19 23.07 -13.97
N LEU A 669 26.93 22.37 -14.83
CA LEU A 669 28.17 21.69 -14.45
C LEU A 669 29.33 22.70 -14.41
N SER A 670 29.86 22.96 -13.21
CA SER A 670 31.02 23.83 -13.01
C SER A 670 32.32 23.16 -13.49
N GLY A 671 33.11 23.84 -14.32
CA GLY A 671 34.40 23.36 -14.86
C GLY A 671 34.30 23.03 -16.35
N SER A 672 35.07 23.76 -17.15
CA SER A 672 34.85 24.08 -18.57
C SER A 672 35.12 22.98 -19.60
N GLU A 673 35.23 21.71 -19.22
CA GLU A 673 35.47 20.64 -20.19
C GLU A 673 34.32 19.63 -20.21
N VAL A 674 33.62 19.62 -21.35
CA VAL A 674 32.72 18.54 -21.74
C VAL A 674 33.62 17.35 -22.07
N ILE A 675 33.66 16.36 -21.17
CA ILE A 675 34.35 15.09 -21.39
C ILE A 675 33.71 14.42 -22.62
N ARG A 676 34.51 14.21 -23.67
CA ARG A 676 34.06 13.49 -24.88
C ARG A 676 34.09 12.00 -24.63
N GLU A 677 33.47 11.21 -25.50
CA GLU A 677 33.42 9.75 -25.33
C GLU A 677 34.82 9.13 -25.28
N GLU A 678 35.75 9.68 -26.07
CA GLU A 678 37.17 9.34 -26.06
C GLU A 678 37.88 9.64 -24.72
N ASP A 679 37.35 10.53 -23.89
CA ASP A 679 37.97 10.91 -22.63
C ASP A 679 37.54 10.00 -21.46
N VAL A 680 36.65 9.01 -21.71
CA VAL A 680 36.15 8.06 -20.71
C VAL A 680 36.64 6.63 -21.02
N PRO A 681 37.63 6.09 -20.28
CA PRO A 681 38.24 4.77 -20.55
C PRO A 681 37.24 3.61 -20.64
N LYS A 682 36.13 3.71 -19.91
CA LYS A 682 35.08 2.69 -19.90
C LYS A 682 34.42 2.51 -21.28
N TRP A 683 34.24 3.57 -22.04
CA TRP A 683 33.57 3.51 -23.35
C TRP A 683 34.51 3.01 -24.44
N GLN A 684 35.83 3.06 -24.21
CA GLN A 684 36.86 2.47 -25.06
C GLN A 684 37.01 0.95 -24.91
N TYR A 685 36.49 0.33 -23.84
CA TYR A 685 36.60 -1.10 -23.63
C TYR A 685 35.64 -1.90 -24.52
N THR A 686 36.18 -2.65 -25.47
CA THR A 686 35.48 -3.34 -26.55
C THR A 686 35.35 -4.86 -26.31
N PRO A 687 34.49 -5.56 -27.07
CA PRO A 687 34.48 -7.02 -27.11
C PRO A 687 35.85 -7.64 -27.45
N GLU A 688 36.61 -7.00 -28.34
CA GLU A 688 37.93 -7.45 -28.76
C GLU A 688 38.92 -7.44 -27.59
N ASP A 689 38.89 -6.40 -26.75
CA ASP A 689 39.71 -6.34 -25.53
C ASP A 689 39.43 -7.51 -24.58
N ILE A 690 38.16 -7.95 -24.48
CA ILE A 690 37.79 -9.12 -23.66
C ILE A 690 38.40 -10.39 -24.22
N ILE A 691 38.37 -10.57 -25.54
CA ILE A 691 38.97 -11.73 -26.22
C ILE A 691 40.48 -11.73 -26.02
N GLU A 692 41.14 -10.59 -26.19
CA GLU A 692 42.59 -10.47 -25.95
C GLU A 692 42.97 -10.78 -24.51
N GLU A 693 42.20 -10.29 -23.53
CA GLU A 693 42.42 -10.58 -22.12
C GLU A 693 42.27 -12.08 -21.82
N LEU A 694 41.23 -12.73 -22.33
CA LEU A 694 41.04 -14.18 -22.16
C LEU A 694 42.22 -14.99 -22.74
N GLN A 695 42.74 -14.58 -23.90
CA GLN A 695 43.90 -15.21 -24.52
C GLN A 695 45.17 -15.01 -23.70
N LYS A 696 45.44 -13.77 -23.25
CA LYS A 696 46.59 -13.43 -22.38
C LYS A 696 46.54 -14.16 -21.04
N GLU A 697 45.34 -14.36 -20.49
CA GLU A 697 45.11 -15.09 -19.24
C GLU A 697 45.22 -16.62 -19.39
N GLY A 698 45.29 -17.16 -20.62
CA GLY A 698 45.24 -18.61 -20.87
C GLY A 698 43.94 -19.25 -20.39
N ALA A 699 42.85 -18.48 -20.36
CA ALA A 699 41.62 -18.85 -19.67
C ALA A 699 40.56 -19.41 -20.64
N GLU A 700 40.14 -20.66 -20.42
CA GLU A 700 39.03 -21.28 -21.18
C GLU A 700 37.72 -21.31 -20.36
N LEU A 701 36.60 -21.04 -21.03
CA LEU A 701 35.24 -21.21 -20.48
C LEU A 701 34.73 -22.62 -20.77
N SER A 702 34.15 -23.29 -19.77
CA SER A 702 33.48 -24.56 -20.01
C SER A 702 32.24 -24.35 -20.89
N ASN A 703 32.03 -25.24 -21.86
CA ASN A 703 30.87 -25.22 -22.75
C ASN A 703 29.90 -26.36 -22.40
N ALA A 704 28.63 -26.22 -22.76
CA ALA A 704 27.57 -27.19 -22.44
C ALA A 704 27.79 -28.60 -23.02
N LEU A 705 28.80 -28.79 -23.88
CA LEU A 705 29.15 -30.05 -24.52
C LEU A 705 30.37 -30.76 -23.88
N SER A 706 30.99 -30.21 -22.81
CA SER A 706 32.23 -30.78 -22.27
C SER A 706 32.08 -32.01 -21.36
N TYR A 707 30.91 -32.67 -21.34
CA TYR A 707 30.76 -33.98 -20.69
C TYR A 707 31.15 -35.15 -21.60
N ALA A 708 32.28 -35.06 -22.29
CA ALA A 708 33.09 -36.19 -22.77
C ALA A 708 34.31 -35.70 -23.57
N LYS A 709 35.48 -36.28 -23.26
CA LYS A 709 36.83 -36.10 -23.86
C LYS A 709 37.59 -34.89 -23.29
N GLY A 710 38.76 -35.02 -22.67
CA GLY A 710 39.84 -35.98 -22.89
C GLY A 710 40.86 -35.37 -23.83
N PHE A 711 41.99 -34.90 -23.28
CA PHE A 711 43.28 -34.57 -23.88
C PHE A 711 43.36 -34.57 -25.42
N TYR A 712 43.67 -33.42 -26.02
CA TYR A 712 44.79 -33.16 -26.95
C TYR A 712 44.62 -31.75 -27.55
N ALA A 713 45.70 -30.95 -27.49
CA ALA A 713 45.86 -29.70 -28.24
C ALA A 713 46.19 -30.01 -29.71
N ALA A 714 45.78 -29.14 -30.64
CA ALA A 714 46.55 -28.75 -31.83
C ALA A 714 45.83 -27.65 -32.65
N GLU A 715 46.56 -26.54 -32.79
CA GLU A 715 46.81 -25.69 -33.97
C GLU A 715 45.70 -25.20 -34.92
N SER A 716 45.76 -23.89 -35.16
CA SER A 716 45.05 -23.07 -36.15
C SER A 716 45.39 -23.42 -37.62
N PRO A 717 44.59 -22.92 -38.58
CA PRO A 717 45.19 -21.99 -39.54
C PRO A 717 44.33 -20.76 -39.89
N GLU A 718 45.04 -19.78 -40.44
CA GLU A 718 44.75 -18.37 -40.70
C GLU A 718 43.68 -18.08 -41.77
N GLY A 719 43.11 -16.86 -41.69
CA GLY A 719 42.83 -16.07 -42.90
C GLY A 719 41.37 -15.68 -43.19
N SER A 720 40.73 -14.87 -42.34
CA SER A 720 39.79 -13.80 -42.71
C SER A 720 39.30 -13.09 -41.44
N ASP A 721 39.22 -11.76 -41.47
CA ASP A 721 38.75 -10.83 -40.41
C ASP A 721 38.62 -11.45 -39.00
N GLU A 722 39.78 -11.82 -38.43
CA GLU A 722 39.88 -12.82 -37.35
C GLU A 722 39.26 -12.33 -36.03
N SER A 723 39.18 -11.01 -35.84
CA SER A 723 38.64 -10.37 -34.63
C SER A 723 37.12 -10.56 -34.52
N LEU A 724 36.36 -10.32 -35.60
CA LEU A 724 34.91 -10.49 -35.66
C LEU A 724 34.49 -11.96 -35.50
N SER A 725 35.28 -12.91 -36.01
CA SER A 725 35.01 -14.35 -35.83
C SER A 725 35.09 -14.77 -34.36
N LYS A 726 36.12 -14.28 -33.64
CA LYS A 726 36.37 -14.61 -32.22
C LYS A 726 35.39 -13.92 -31.28
N VAL A 727 34.96 -12.69 -31.59
CA VAL A 727 33.90 -12.01 -30.84
C VAL A 727 32.58 -12.79 -30.96
N ASN A 728 32.22 -13.23 -32.17
CA ASN A 728 31.04 -14.05 -32.41
C ASN A 728 31.13 -15.43 -31.73
N ASP A 729 32.31 -15.94 -31.39
CA ASP A 729 32.42 -17.20 -30.65
C ASP A 729 31.98 -17.11 -29.19
N LEU A 730 32.15 -15.92 -28.59
CA LEU A 730 31.77 -15.63 -27.20
C LEU A 730 30.39 -14.99 -27.10
N PHE A 731 30.07 -14.03 -27.98
CA PHE A 731 28.86 -13.21 -27.91
C PHE A 731 27.87 -13.53 -29.03
N ASP A 732 26.59 -13.56 -28.68
CA ASP A 732 25.48 -13.30 -29.60
C ASP A 732 25.43 -11.78 -29.84
N VAL A 733 25.79 -11.37 -31.05
CA VAL A 733 25.78 -9.97 -31.47
C VAL A 733 24.41 -9.66 -32.07
N VAL A 734 23.68 -8.76 -31.41
CA VAL A 734 22.36 -8.32 -31.81
C VAL A 734 22.47 -6.88 -32.29
N GLU A 735 22.03 -6.62 -33.52
CA GLU A 735 21.86 -5.24 -33.99
C GLU A 735 20.82 -4.55 -33.10
N SER A 736 21.16 -3.40 -32.56
CA SER A 736 20.28 -2.70 -31.61
C SER A 736 19.08 -2.13 -32.37
N GLU A 737 17.91 -2.73 -32.17
CA GLU A 737 16.63 -2.17 -32.66
C GLU A 737 16.15 -1.00 -31.79
N ASP A 738 16.76 -0.79 -30.62
CA ASP A 738 16.41 0.32 -29.74
C ASP A 738 17.31 1.54 -29.92
N GLN A 739 16.74 2.71 -29.63
CA GLN A 739 17.25 4.01 -30.05
C GLN A 739 18.35 4.58 -29.12
N TYR A 740 19.10 3.70 -28.45
CA TYR A 740 20.29 4.07 -27.69
C TYR A 740 21.53 4.19 -28.61
N PRO A 741 22.57 4.96 -28.25
CA PRO A 741 23.70 5.25 -29.15
C PRO A 741 24.54 4.02 -29.53
N GLU A 742 24.51 2.94 -28.74
CA GLU A 742 25.24 1.72 -29.07
C GLU A 742 24.52 0.93 -30.19
N LYS A 743 25.11 0.85 -31.38
CA LYS A 743 24.52 0.16 -32.55
C LYS A 743 24.44 -1.36 -32.43
N LYS A 744 25.32 -1.96 -31.62
CA LYS A 744 25.41 -3.42 -31.43
C LYS A 744 25.35 -3.75 -29.94
N ARG A 745 24.69 -4.85 -29.62
CA ARG A 745 24.59 -5.41 -28.28
C ARG A 745 25.25 -6.77 -28.23
N TYR A 746 25.98 -7.02 -27.15
CA TYR A 746 26.76 -8.23 -26.98
C TYR A 746 26.24 -9.02 -25.78
N TYR A 747 25.70 -10.21 -26.04
CA TYR A 747 25.22 -11.12 -25.00
C TYR A 747 26.06 -12.39 -24.98
N ILE A 748 26.51 -12.84 -23.82
CA ILE A 748 27.31 -14.06 -23.70
C ILE A 748 26.45 -15.25 -24.17
N LYS A 749 26.99 -16.06 -25.09
CA LYS A 749 26.25 -17.18 -25.67
C LYS A 749 25.77 -18.16 -24.61
N LYS A 750 24.52 -18.62 -24.73
CA LYS A 750 23.90 -19.59 -23.81
C LYS A 750 24.67 -20.92 -23.69
N LYS A 751 25.48 -21.30 -24.68
CA LYS A 751 26.37 -22.48 -24.61
C LYS A 751 27.37 -22.44 -23.44
N TYR A 752 27.64 -21.26 -22.88
CA TYR A 752 28.53 -21.07 -21.73
C TYR A 752 27.81 -21.01 -20.37
N TYR A 753 26.48 -21.06 -20.34
CA TYR A 753 25.67 -21.10 -19.11
C TYR A 753 25.67 -22.52 -18.52
N THR A 754 26.86 -23.07 -18.30
CA THR A 754 27.07 -24.40 -17.72
C THR A 754 26.91 -24.36 -16.21
N PRO A 755 26.51 -25.47 -15.56
CA PRO A 755 26.49 -25.56 -14.10
C PRO A 755 27.82 -25.16 -13.46
N GLU A 756 28.94 -25.48 -14.10
CA GLU A 756 30.27 -25.13 -13.63
C GLU A 756 30.53 -23.62 -13.68
N ASN A 757 30.19 -22.94 -14.77
CA ASN A 757 30.38 -21.48 -14.88
C ASN A 757 29.41 -20.71 -13.98
N ILE A 758 28.17 -21.19 -13.83
CA ILE A 758 27.19 -20.60 -12.92
C ILE A 758 27.70 -20.70 -11.48
N ALA A 759 28.13 -21.89 -11.04
CA ALA A 759 28.65 -22.10 -9.69
C ALA A 759 29.94 -21.29 -9.42
N ALA A 760 30.83 -21.16 -10.41
CA ALA A 760 32.01 -20.32 -10.29
C ALA A 760 31.65 -18.83 -10.16
N GLY A 761 30.70 -18.35 -10.97
CA GLY A 761 30.18 -16.98 -10.91
C GLY A 761 29.48 -16.67 -9.59
N GLU A 762 28.68 -17.61 -9.08
CA GLU A 762 28.01 -17.53 -7.78
C GLU A 762 29.01 -17.35 -6.65
N ALA A 763 30.04 -18.22 -6.58
CA ALA A 763 31.06 -18.15 -5.55
C ALA A 763 31.78 -16.79 -5.55
N LEU A 764 32.19 -16.31 -6.73
CA LEU A 764 32.84 -15.02 -6.89
C LEU A 764 31.93 -13.86 -6.46
N PHE A 765 30.65 -13.92 -6.85
CA PHE A 765 29.67 -12.88 -6.53
C PHE A 765 29.36 -12.84 -5.03
N TRP A 766 29.22 -14.01 -4.38
CA TRP A 766 28.94 -14.09 -2.95
C TRP A 766 30.09 -13.53 -2.10
N GLU A 767 31.32 -13.82 -2.50
CA GLU A 767 32.51 -13.37 -1.77
C GLU A 767 32.74 -11.86 -1.93
N ASN A 768 32.51 -11.31 -3.13
CA ASN A 768 32.96 -9.96 -3.47
C ASN A 768 31.83 -8.93 -3.62
N CYS A 769 30.64 -9.35 -4.07
CA CYS A 769 29.56 -8.44 -4.47
C CYS A 769 28.38 -8.45 -3.48
N ALA A 770 28.12 -9.58 -2.82
CA ALA A 770 26.91 -9.78 -2.01
C ALA A 770 26.82 -8.87 -0.77
N SER A 771 27.93 -8.35 -0.26
CA SER A 771 27.88 -7.37 0.86
C SER A 771 27.12 -6.09 0.48
N CYS A 772 27.09 -5.74 -0.80
CA CYS A 772 26.37 -4.58 -1.31
C CYS A 772 25.12 -5.00 -2.09
N HIS A 773 25.24 -5.98 -2.98
CA HIS A 773 24.15 -6.41 -3.86
C HIS A 773 23.26 -7.52 -3.28
N GLY A 774 23.55 -8.08 -2.10
CA GLY A 774 22.85 -9.25 -1.56
C GLY A 774 23.26 -10.54 -2.27
N LYS A 775 23.08 -11.71 -1.65
CA LYS A 775 23.47 -13.01 -2.27
C LYS A 775 22.64 -13.34 -3.51
N GLU A 776 21.35 -12.98 -3.45
CA GLU A 776 20.38 -13.10 -4.54
C GLU A 776 20.47 -11.94 -5.55
N ALA A 777 21.50 -11.10 -5.44
CA ALA A 777 21.71 -9.91 -6.28
C ALA A 777 20.51 -8.92 -6.27
N ASP A 778 19.73 -8.93 -5.19
CA ASP A 778 18.51 -8.14 -5.06
C ASP A 778 18.79 -6.66 -4.73
N GLY A 779 20.00 -6.31 -4.30
CA GLY A 779 20.39 -4.97 -3.85
C GLY A 779 20.11 -4.72 -2.37
N GLN A 780 20.03 -5.77 -1.54
CA GLN A 780 19.86 -5.72 -0.07
C GLN A 780 21.08 -6.29 0.66
N GLY A 781 22.28 -6.09 0.14
CA GLY A 781 23.49 -6.39 0.92
C GLY A 781 23.50 -5.60 2.22
N ASN A 782 24.11 -6.14 3.27
CA ASN A 782 24.18 -5.49 4.59
C ASN A 782 24.78 -4.07 4.55
N ARG A 783 25.60 -3.75 3.55
CA ARG A 783 26.16 -2.40 3.35
C ARG A 783 25.23 -1.45 2.57
N ALA A 784 24.19 -1.96 1.91
CA ALA A 784 23.28 -1.16 1.10
C ALA A 784 22.48 -0.13 1.92
N GLU A 785 22.19 -0.44 3.19
CA GLU A 785 21.42 0.44 4.08
C GLU A 785 22.10 1.80 4.30
N ALA A 786 23.43 1.81 4.39
CA ALA A 786 24.21 3.03 4.60
C ALA A 786 24.44 3.87 3.33
N MET A 787 23.98 3.41 2.15
CA MET A 787 24.24 4.05 0.85
C MET A 787 23.10 5.00 0.44
N TYR A 788 22.99 6.15 1.11
CA TYR A 788 21.91 7.13 0.91
C TYR A 788 21.95 7.82 -0.46
N ASP A 789 23.13 8.11 -1.02
CA ASP A 789 23.27 8.83 -2.29
C ASP A 789 23.05 7.94 -3.53
N ALA A 790 23.31 6.64 -3.41
CA ALA A 790 23.21 5.68 -4.50
C ALA A 790 23.11 4.25 -3.97
N LYS A 791 21.88 3.76 -3.75
CA LYS A 791 21.67 2.36 -3.37
C LYS A 791 22.16 1.39 -4.47
N PRO A 792 22.75 0.23 -4.10
CA PRO A 792 23.08 -0.84 -5.04
C PRO A 792 21.87 -1.23 -5.85
N ARG A 793 22.06 -1.44 -7.15
CA ARG A 793 20.97 -1.84 -8.04
C ARG A 793 20.59 -3.30 -7.78
N MET A 794 19.29 -3.58 -7.93
CA MET A 794 18.70 -4.91 -7.99
C MET A 794 19.06 -5.50 -9.34
N LEU A 795 20.04 -6.40 -9.37
CA LEU A 795 20.54 -7.01 -10.60
C LEU A 795 19.60 -8.13 -11.09
N THR A 796 18.53 -8.40 -10.36
CA THR A 796 17.37 -9.23 -10.76
C THR A 796 16.20 -8.41 -11.34
N ASN A 797 16.34 -7.08 -11.47
CA ASN A 797 15.36 -6.23 -12.14
C ASN A 797 15.39 -6.49 -13.66
N LEU A 798 14.44 -7.27 -14.17
CA LEU A 798 14.36 -7.71 -15.56
C LEU A 798 14.31 -6.56 -16.56
N ASN A 799 13.40 -5.61 -16.34
CA ASN A 799 13.21 -4.46 -17.22
C ASN A 799 14.52 -3.67 -17.39
N TRP A 800 15.31 -3.54 -16.32
CA TRP A 800 16.64 -2.94 -16.41
C TRP A 800 17.65 -3.88 -17.08
N LEU A 801 17.69 -5.14 -16.66
CA LEU A 801 18.67 -6.13 -17.10
C LEU A 801 18.58 -6.39 -18.61
N GLU A 802 17.38 -6.48 -19.18
CA GLU A 802 17.14 -6.62 -20.63
C GLU A 802 17.49 -5.36 -21.42
N SER A 803 17.49 -4.19 -20.79
CA SER A 803 17.90 -2.93 -21.42
C SER A 803 19.41 -2.73 -21.52
N ARG A 804 20.21 -3.66 -20.96
CA ARG A 804 21.67 -3.59 -20.91
C ARG A 804 22.23 -4.87 -21.49
N ASP A 805 23.23 -4.78 -22.34
CA ASP A 805 23.94 -5.94 -22.83
C ASP A 805 25.02 -6.40 -21.82
N ASP A 806 25.63 -7.55 -22.08
CA ASP A 806 26.62 -8.11 -21.16
C ASP A 806 27.93 -7.32 -21.20
N LEU A 807 28.29 -6.73 -22.35
CA LEU A 807 29.42 -5.80 -22.44
C LEU A 807 29.25 -4.61 -21.49
N ARG A 808 28.05 -4.02 -21.41
CA ARG A 808 27.76 -2.92 -20.48
C ARG A 808 27.91 -3.37 -19.01
N MET A 809 27.59 -4.61 -18.67
CA MET A 809 27.78 -5.16 -17.33
C MET A 809 29.26 -5.39 -17.03
N LEU A 810 30.01 -5.99 -17.96
CA LEU A 810 31.46 -6.21 -17.86
C LEU A 810 32.22 -4.88 -17.65
N ARG A 811 31.88 -3.84 -18.42
CA ARG A 811 32.39 -2.47 -18.23
C ARG A 811 32.12 -1.94 -16.82
N SER A 812 30.93 -2.22 -16.27
CA SER A 812 30.55 -1.79 -14.92
C SER A 812 31.31 -2.52 -13.81
N ILE A 813 31.68 -3.79 -14.03
CA ILE A 813 32.51 -4.54 -13.08
C ILE A 813 33.96 -4.05 -13.18
N LYS A 814 34.51 -3.95 -14.40
CA LYS A 814 35.91 -3.56 -14.63
C LYS A 814 36.22 -2.15 -14.13
N TYR A 815 35.41 -1.17 -14.51
CA TYR A 815 35.66 0.26 -14.21
C TYR A 815 34.83 0.82 -13.04
N GLY A 816 33.96 0.00 -12.45
CA GLY A 816 33.02 0.47 -11.43
C GLY A 816 31.93 1.39 -12.01
N VAL A 817 31.28 2.14 -11.12
CA VAL A 817 30.30 3.16 -11.48
C VAL A 817 30.65 4.46 -10.76
N THR A 818 31.35 5.35 -11.47
CA THR A 818 31.78 6.67 -11.00
C THR A 818 30.61 7.47 -10.39
N GLY A 819 30.87 8.15 -9.27
CA GLY A 819 29.86 8.87 -8.49
C GLY A 819 28.99 7.97 -7.60
N THR A 820 29.34 6.68 -7.45
CA THR A 820 28.67 5.72 -6.55
C THR A 820 29.68 4.90 -5.75
N SER A 821 29.21 4.11 -4.78
CA SER A 821 30.05 3.19 -4.00
C SER A 821 30.52 1.94 -4.77
N MET A 822 30.13 1.76 -6.04
CA MET A 822 30.58 0.64 -6.86
C MET A 822 31.98 0.90 -7.41
N GLN A 823 32.99 0.35 -6.74
CA GLN A 823 34.41 0.47 -7.08
C GLN A 823 34.78 -0.33 -8.34
N PRO A 824 35.89 0.02 -9.03
CA PRO A 824 36.44 -0.79 -10.11
C PRO A 824 37.03 -2.12 -9.60
N TRP A 825 36.72 -3.22 -10.28
CA TRP A 825 37.22 -4.57 -9.99
C TRP A 825 38.17 -5.11 -11.07
N GLY A 826 38.51 -4.29 -12.07
CA GLY A 826 39.33 -4.70 -13.23
C GLY A 826 40.66 -5.31 -12.83
N ASP A 827 41.35 -4.74 -11.84
CA ASP A 827 42.67 -5.19 -11.37
C ASP A 827 42.58 -6.38 -10.40
N MET A 828 41.38 -6.66 -9.87
CA MET A 828 41.13 -7.75 -8.90
C MET A 828 40.50 -8.98 -9.52
N THR A 829 40.10 -8.90 -10.80
CA THR A 829 39.38 -9.98 -11.49
C THR A 829 39.96 -10.25 -12.86
N SER A 830 39.94 -11.51 -13.27
CA SER A 830 40.22 -11.94 -14.63
C SER A 830 39.01 -11.72 -15.53
N SER A 831 39.20 -11.65 -16.85
CA SER A 831 38.09 -11.55 -17.81
C SER A 831 37.14 -12.74 -17.75
N LYS A 832 37.69 -13.96 -17.55
CA LYS A 832 36.89 -15.17 -17.30
C LYS A 832 36.01 -15.03 -16.06
N GLN A 833 36.56 -14.53 -14.96
CA GLN A 833 35.81 -14.35 -13.71
C GLN A 833 34.67 -13.34 -13.88
N ARG A 834 34.91 -12.23 -14.60
CA ARG A 834 33.87 -11.24 -14.92
C ARG A 834 32.73 -11.84 -15.75
N ILE A 835 33.07 -12.64 -16.77
CA ILE A 835 32.08 -13.34 -17.60
C ILE A 835 31.24 -14.31 -16.75
N GLN A 836 31.87 -15.09 -15.88
CA GLN A 836 31.17 -16.03 -14.98
C GLN A 836 30.21 -15.32 -14.03
N MET A 837 30.61 -14.17 -13.46
CA MET A 837 29.71 -13.34 -12.64
C MET A 837 28.51 -12.81 -13.44
N VAL A 838 28.71 -12.36 -14.69
CA VAL A 838 27.59 -11.90 -15.55
C VAL A 838 26.66 -13.07 -15.91
N ILE A 839 27.19 -14.26 -16.22
CA ILE A 839 26.40 -15.48 -16.43
C ILE A 839 25.54 -15.77 -15.20
N TYR A 840 26.12 -15.73 -14.00
CA TYR A 840 25.38 -15.93 -12.75
C TYR A 840 24.25 -14.90 -12.58
N ILE A 841 24.54 -13.60 -12.77
CA ILE A 841 23.53 -12.53 -12.66
C ILE A 841 22.37 -12.74 -13.65
N ARG A 842 22.67 -13.11 -14.90
CA ARG A 842 21.66 -13.41 -15.92
C ARG A 842 20.87 -14.68 -15.59
N HIS A 843 21.50 -15.67 -14.98
CA HIS A 843 20.84 -16.91 -14.59
C HIS A 843 19.78 -16.67 -13.48
N LEU A 844 20.04 -15.77 -12.53
CA LEU A 844 19.11 -15.43 -11.43
C LEU A 844 17.73 -14.92 -11.90
N SER A 845 17.64 -14.47 -13.15
CA SER A 845 16.45 -13.80 -13.70
C SER A 845 15.64 -14.65 -14.68
N GLU A 846 16.14 -15.80 -15.13
CA GLU A 846 15.54 -16.57 -16.23
C GLU A 846 14.09 -17.00 -15.94
N GLU A 847 13.81 -17.50 -14.72
CA GLU A 847 12.44 -17.89 -14.35
C GLU A 847 11.47 -16.71 -14.38
N SER A 848 11.92 -15.55 -13.87
CA SER A 848 11.10 -14.35 -13.83
C SER A 848 10.81 -13.81 -15.24
N GLN A 849 11.74 -13.96 -16.20
CA GLN A 849 11.53 -13.55 -17.58
C GLN A 849 10.43 -14.37 -18.25
N GLU A 850 10.50 -15.69 -18.10
CA GLU A 850 9.46 -16.59 -18.63
C GLU A 850 8.10 -16.33 -17.97
N ARG A 851 8.10 -16.01 -16.67
CA ARG A 851 6.89 -15.59 -15.95
C ARG A 851 6.27 -14.32 -16.53
N ASN A 852 7.08 -13.29 -16.80
CA ASN A 852 6.59 -12.03 -17.40
C ASN A 852 6.04 -12.26 -18.81
N ARG A 853 6.77 -13.01 -19.64
CA ARG A 853 6.33 -13.38 -20.99
C ARG A 853 5.00 -14.14 -20.98
N LEU A 854 4.81 -15.02 -19.98
CA LEU A 854 3.56 -15.74 -19.78
C LEU A 854 2.43 -14.79 -19.34
N ASN A 855 2.66 -13.90 -18.38
CA ASN A 855 1.67 -12.92 -17.93
C ASN A 855 1.19 -12.04 -19.10
N ASP A 856 2.14 -11.56 -19.90
CA ASP A 856 1.89 -10.75 -21.09
C ASP A 856 1.00 -11.47 -22.09
N LEU A 857 1.28 -12.75 -22.33
CA LEU A 857 0.48 -13.58 -23.22
C LEU A 857 -0.92 -13.81 -22.66
N ILE A 858 -1.05 -14.08 -21.36
CA ILE A 858 -2.35 -14.27 -20.70
C ILE A 858 -3.19 -13.00 -20.84
N TYR A 859 -2.60 -11.83 -20.58
CA TYR A 859 -3.27 -10.54 -20.73
C TYR A 859 -3.77 -10.33 -22.17
N ASP A 860 -2.89 -10.49 -23.16
CA ASP A 860 -3.24 -10.30 -24.58
C ASP A 860 -4.29 -11.30 -25.07
N THR A 861 -4.35 -12.46 -24.43
CA THR A 861 -5.26 -13.54 -24.80
C THR A 861 -6.65 -13.35 -24.18
N PHE A 862 -6.75 -12.99 -22.90
CA PHE A 862 -8.02 -13.02 -22.15
C PHE A 862 -8.54 -11.66 -21.70
N ASP A 863 -7.66 -10.76 -21.26
CA ASP A 863 -8.09 -9.55 -20.55
C ASP A 863 -8.70 -8.53 -21.51
N GLN A 864 -8.18 -8.44 -22.73
CA GLN A 864 -8.75 -7.61 -23.80
C GLN A 864 -10.19 -8.04 -24.15
N GLU A 865 -10.41 -9.35 -24.27
CA GLU A 865 -11.74 -9.92 -24.56
C GLU A 865 -12.72 -9.66 -23.41
N TYR A 866 -12.23 -9.73 -22.17
CA TYR A 866 -13.03 -9.41 -20.99
C TYR A 866 -13.48 -7.94 -20.98
N VAL A 867 -12.63 -7.00 -21.41
CA VAL A 867 -13.02 -5.59 -21.60
C VAL A 867 -14.13 -5.47 -22.61
N GLU A 868 -13.97 -6.08 -23.79
CA GLU A 868 -14.97 -5.99 -24.86
C GLU A 868 -16.33 -6.57 -24.44
N LEU A 869 -16.34 -7.66 -23.67
CA LEU A 869 -17.56 -8.22 -23.09
C LEU A 869 -18.22 -7.25 -22.12
N ASN A 870 -17.46 -6.63 -21.20
CA ASN A 870 -18.00 -5.63 -20.29
C ASN A 870 -18.56 -4.43 -21.07
N LEU A 871 -17.82 -3.87 -22.02
CA LEU A 871 -18.28 -2.74 -22.84
C LEU A 871 -19.55 -3.07 -23.62
N SER A 872 -19.69 -4.30 -24.09
CA SER A 872 -20.88 -4.77 -24.81
C SER A 872 -22.08 -4.93 -23.87
N GLU A 873 -21.86 -5.49 -22.68
CA GLU A 873 -22.87 -5.60 -21.62
C GLU A 873 -23.38 -4.21 -21.19
N ALA A 874 -22.51 -3.21 -21.05
CA ALA A 874 -22.94 -1.86 -20.65
C ALA A 874 -23.96 -1.25 -21.58
N LYS A 875 -23.74 -1.40 -22.89
CA LYS A 875 -24.69 -0.91 -23.89
C LYS A 875 -26.06 -1.55 -23.70
N VAL A 876 -26.10 -2.82 -23.31
CA VAL A 876 -27.35 -3.53 -22.99
C VAL A 876 -27.95 -3.01 -21.68
N SER A 877 -27.14 -2.87 -20.62
CA SER A 877 -27.61 -2.36 -19.32
C SER A 877 -28.16 -0.92 -19.41
N GLU A 878 -27.55 -0.06 -20.22
CA GLU A 878 -28.03 1.32 -20.45
C GLU A 878 -29.43 1.34 -21.11
N VAL A 879 -29.61 0.51 -22.15
CA VAL A 879 -30.91 0.35 -22.82
C VAL A 879 -31.92 -0.33 -21.90
N LEU A 880 -31.48 -1.27 -21.05
CA LEU A 880 -32.32 -1.94 -20.07
C LEU A 880 -32.87 -0.95 -19.04
N ILE A 881 -32.05 -0.08 -18.46
CA ILE A 881 -32.48 0.94 -17.49
C ILE A 881 -33.56 1.83 -18.10
N THR A 882 -33.31 2.30 -19.33
CA THR A 882 -34.28 3.12 -20.08
C THR A 882 -35.59 2.37 -20.34
N SER A 883 -35.49 1.09 -20.71
CA SER A 883 -36.66 0.24 -21.00
C SER A 883 -37.46 -0.09 -19.74
N GLN A 884 -36.79 -0.34 -18.60
CA GLN A 884 -37.45 -0.55 -17.31
C GLN A 884 -38.17 0.71 -16.83
N SER A 885 -37.60 1.90 -17.06
CA SER A 885 -38.26 3.17 -16.77
C SER A 885 -39.54 3.35 -17.62
N LYS A 886 -39.44 3.10 -18.93
CA LYS A 886 -40.60 3.09 -19.84
C LYS A 886 -41.67 2.07 -19.42
N MET A 887 -41.27 0.87 -19.01
CA MET A 887 -42.17 -0.16 -18.50
C MET A 887 -42.89 0.31 -17.23
N LYS A 888 -42.18 0.92 -16.27
CA LYS A 888 -42.79 1.46 -15.05
C LYS A 888 -43.79 2.58 -15.36
N ALA A 889 -43.46 3.47 -16.27
CA ALA A 889 -44.35 4.54 -16.72
C ALA A 889 -45.61 3.97 -17.43
N ALA A 890 -45.42 3.03 -18.35
CA ALA A 890 -46.52 2.36 -19.05
C ALA A 890 -47.43 1.57 -18.08
N LYS A 891 -46.84 0.93 -17.06
CA LYS A 891 -47.59 0.25 -16.00
C LYS A 891 -48.43 1.24 -15.19
N ALA A 892 -47.85 2.37 -14.77
CA ALA A 892 -48.57 3.39 -14.03
C ALA A 892 -49.74 3.97 -14.83
N GLU A 893 -49.59 4.09 -16.16
CA GLU A 893 -50.65 4.57 -17.04
C GLU A 893 -51.75 3.51 -17.26
N PHE A 894 -51.37 2.24 -17.38
CA PHE A 894 -52.34 1.13 -17.40
C PHE A 894 -53.12 1.04 -16.09
N ASP A 895 -52.44 1.10 -14.94
CA ASP A 895 -53.06 1.02 -13.61
C ASP A 895 -54.04 2.21 -13.36
N LYS A 896 -53.94 3.31 -14.12
CA LYS A 896 -54.88 4.45 -14.08
C LYS A 896 -56.05 4.33 -15.05
N SER A 897 -55.76 3.91 -16.29
CA SER A 897 -56.72 3.97 -17.41
C SER A 897 -57.44 2.66 -17.68
N GLU A 898 -56.83 1.53 -17.30
CA GLU A 898 -57.31 0.14 -17.49
C GLU A 898 -57.77 -0.18 -18.94
N THR A 899 -57.25 0.53 -19.94
CA THR A 899 -57.63 0.30 -21.34
C THR A 899 -56.81 -0.81 -22.00
N GLN A 900 -57.37 -1.42 -23.04
CA GLN A 900 -56.69 -2.46 -23.82
C GLN A 900 -55.41 -1.94 -24.51
N GLU A 901 -55.37 -0.66 -24.87
CA GLU A 901 -54.23 -0.02 -25.55
C GLU A 901 -53.07 0.25 -24.57
N THR A 902 -53.37 0.75 -23.37
CA THR A 902 -52.37 0.94 -22.31
C THR A 902 -51.85 -0.40 -21.76
N PHE A 903 -52.70 -1.44 -21.70
CA PHE A 903 -52.26 -2.80 -21.38
C PHE A 903 -51.28 -3.37 -22.40
N LYS A 904 -51.57 -3.20 -23.71
CA LYS A 904 -50.70 -3.63 -24.80
C LYS A 904 -49.33 -2.94 -24.74
N THR A 905 -49.34 -1.63 -24.49
CA THR A 905 -48.11 -0.82 -24.37
C THR A 905 -47.25 -1.27 -23.19
N TYR A 906 -47.88 -1.58 -22.04
CA TYR A 906 -47.18 -2.16 -20.89
C TYR A 906 -46.59 -3.54 -21.20
N LEU A 907 -47.35 -4.42 -21.87
CA LEU A 907 -46.86 -5.75 -22.26
C LEU A 907 -45.65 -5.67 -23.20
N GLU A 908 -45.69 -4.81 -24.22
CA GLU A 908 -44.57 -4.60 -25.13
C GLU A 908 -43.32 -4.07 -24.40
N ALA A 909 -43.49 -3.08 -23.52
CA ALA A 909 -42.38 -2.54 -22.72
C ALA A 909 -41.81 -3.59 -21.74
N LYS A 910 -42.67 -4.43 -21.17
CA LYS A 910 -42.27 -5.54 -20.28
C LYS A 910 -41.50 -6.61 -21.02
N GLU A 911 -41.95 -7.02 -22.21
CA GLU A 911 -41.28 -8.03 -23.03
C GLU A 911 -39.87 -7.57 -23.44
N ILE A 912 -39.73 -6.31 -23.88
CA ILE A 912 -38.43 -5.71 -24.20
C ILE A 912 -37.50 -5.70 -22.98
N ALA A 913 -37.99 -5.26 -21.82
CA ALA A 913 -37.19 -5.23 -20.58
C ALA A 913 -36.74 -6.64 -20.17
N GLN A 914 -37.63 -7.64 -20.25
CA GLN A 914 -37.32 -9.03 -19.90
C GLN A 914 -36.30 -9.67 -20.85
N GLU A 915 -36.34 -9.37 -22.15
CA GLU A 915 -35.33 -9.86 -23.09
C GLU A 915 -33.97 -9.21 -22.86
N LEU A 916 -33.92 -7.92 -22.52
CA LEU A 916 -32.68 -7.22 -22.16
C LEU A 916 -32.07 -7.77 -20.85
N GLU A 917 -32.87 -8.08 -19.83
CA GLU A 917 -32.41 -8.75 -18.61
C GLU A 917 -31.79 -10.12 -18.90
N LYS A 918 -32.41 -10.92 -19.79
CA LYS A 918 -31.83 -12.20 -20.23
C LYS A 918 -30.49 -12.00 -20.92
N LYS A 919 -30.36 -10.98 -21.79
CA LYS A 919 -29.08 -10.67 -22.46
C LYS A 919 -27.99 -10.34 -21.43
N GLU A 920 -28.28 -9.51 -20.43
CA GLU A 920 -27.35 -9.15 -19.36
C GLU A 920 -26.85 -10.40 -18.58
N VAL A 921 -27.76 -11.33 -18.26
CA VAL A 921 -27.39 -12.62 -17.62
C VAL A 921 -26.45 -13.45 -18.50
N ILE A 922 -26.65 -13.46 -19.82
CA ILE A 922 -25.76 -14.19 -20.73
C ILE A 922 -24.37 -13.56 -20.75
N TYR A 923 -24.26 -12.22 -20.79
CA TYR A 923 -22.97 -11.52 -20.67
C TYR A 923 -22.24 -11.87 -19.38
N THR A 924 -22.95 -11.93 -18.25
CA THR A 924 -22.38 -12.35 -16.97
C THR A 924 -21.80 -13.77 -17.06
N ARG A 925 -22.52 -14.73 -17.64
CA ARG A 925 -22.05 -16.11 -17.82
C ARG A 925 -20.86 -16.21 -18.78
N LEU A 926 -20.83 -15.41 -19.86
CA LEU A 926 -19.69 -15.34 -20.78
C LEU A 926 -18.42 -14.90 -20.04
N LYS A 927 -18.52 -13.85 -19.22
CA LYS A 927 -17.41 -13.36 -18.40
C LYS A 927 -16.91 -14.42 -17.41
N GLU A 928 -17.81 -15.15 -16.76
CA GLU A 928 -17.44 -16.26 -15.85
C GLU A 928 -16.71 -17.38 -16.60
N ASN A 929 -17.17 -17.74 -17.80
CA ASN A 929 -16.53 -18.76 -18.63
C ASN A 929 -15.14 -18.31 -19.09
N LEU A 930 -15.00 -17.04 -19.50
CA LEU A 930 -13.72 -16.47 -19.90
C LEU A 930 -12.71 -16.46 -18.74
N LYS A 931 -13.16 -16.07 -17.53
CA LYS A 931 -12.34 -16.10 -16.32
C LYS A 931 -11.89 -17.51 -15.95
N ALA A 932 -12.76 -18.50 -16.07
CA ALA A 932 -12.42 -19.90 -15.84
C ALA A 932 -11.40 -20.43 -16.86
N GLN A 933 -11.54 -20.07 -18.15
CA GLN A 933 -10.56 -20.41 -19.18
C GLN A 933 -9.19 -19.78 -18.90
N LYS A 934 -9.16 -18.48 -18.54
CA LYS A 934 -7.95 -17.76 -18.13
C LYS A 934 -7.27 -18.48 -16.96
N SER A 935 -8.02 -18.82 -15.91
CA SER A 935 -7.50 -19.50 -14.73
C SER A 935 -6.87 -20.85 -15.08
N ALA A 936 -7.54 -21.66 -15.91
CA ALA A 936 -7.04 -22.98 -16.29
C ALA A 936 -5.72 -22.89 -17.09
N LEU A 937 -5.67 -22.03 -18.11
CA LEU A 937 -4.47 -21.90 -18.94
C LEU A 937 -3.33 -21.17 -18.23
N ALA A 938 -3.62 -20.20 -17.36
CA ALA A 938 -2.62 -19.58 -16.50
C ALA A 938 -2.02 -20.60 -15.51
N SER A 939 -2.86 -21.44 -14.90
CA SER A 939 -2.47 -22.51 -13.97
C SER A 939 -1.52 -23.53 -14.60
N VAL A 940 -1.74 -23.87 -15.88
CA VAL A 940 -0.83 -24.68 -16.70
C VAL A 940 0.46 -23.91 -17.00
N GLY A 941 0.35 -22.66 -17.47
CA GLY A 941 1.50 -21.82 -17.78
C GLY A 941 2.47 -21.67 -16.61
N TYR A 942 1.98 -21.33 -15.42
CA TYR A 942 2.84 -21.16 -14.25
C TYR A 942 3.49 -22.46 -13.79
N ALA A 943 2.79 -23.60 -13.92
CA ALA A 943 3.37 -24.90 -13.60
C ALA A 943 4.47 -25.30 -14.61
N ALA A 944 4.38 -24.85 -15.87
CA ALA A 944 5.41 -25.08 -16.87
C ALA A 944 6.74 -24.35 -16.56
N LEU A 945 6.72 -23.25 -15.80
CA LEU A 945 7.93 -22.50 -15.42
C LEU A 945 8.95 -23.33 -14.63
N SER A 946 8.51 -24.39 -13.95
CA SER A 946 9.41 -25.36 -13.30
C SER A 946 10.24 -26.19 -14.30
N PHE A 947 9.95 -26.09 -15.60
CA PHE A 947 10.60 -26.82 -16.69
C PHE A 947 11.01 -25.88 -17.84
N PRO A 948 11.97 -24.97 -17.59
CA PRO A 948 12.39 -23.98 -18.58
C PRO A 948 12.89 -24.62 -19.88
N GLY A 949 12.78 -23.87 -20.98
CA GLY A 949 13.14 -24.32 -22.32
C GLY A 949 11.93 -24.86 -23.10
N GLU A 950 12.06 -26.05 -23.66
CA GLU A 950 11.08 -26.60 -24.62
C GLU A 950 9.66 -26.73 -24.05
N ILE A 951 9.50 -27.21 -22.82
CA ILE A 951 8.19 -27.41 -22.20
C ILE A 951 7.48 -26.05 -22.00
N THR A 952 8.17 -25.05 -21.45
CA THR A 952 7.65 -23.68 -21.33
C THR A 952 7.27 -23.08 -22.69
N ASN A 953 8.13 -23.23 -23.70
CA ASN A 953 7.85 -22.72 -25.05
C ASN A 953 6.62 -23.38 -25.69
N LYS A 954 6.48 -24.71 -25.58
CA LYS A 954 5.29 -25.42 -26.07
C LYS A 954 4.02 -25.05 -25.30
N THR A 955 4.14 -24.74 -24.00
CA THR A 955 3.01 -24.22 -23.21
C THR A 955 2.59 -22.82 -23.67
N ILE A 956 3.56 -21.95 -23.99
CA ILE A 956 3.31 -20.65 -24.59
C ILE A 956 2.60 -20.78 -25.94
N ASP A 957 3.03 -21.70 -26.80
CA ASP A 957 2.39 -21.96 -28.10
C ASP A 957 0.94 -22.44 -27.95
N LEU A 958 0.67 -23.29 -26.95
CA LEU A 958 -0.68 -23.73 -26.62
C LEU A 958 -1.60 -22.57 -26.23
N ILE A 959 -1.13 -21.66 -25.37
CA ILE A 959 -1.90 -20.48 -24.96
C ILE A 959 -2.11 -19.54 -26.15
N LYS A 960 -1.08 -19.31 -26.98
CA LYS A 960 -1.18 -18.52 -28.22
C LYS A 960 -2.22 -19.09 -29.19
N ALA A 961 -2.30 -20.41 -29.32
CA ALA A 961 -3.25 -21.07 -30.21
C ALA A 961 -4.71 -20.86 -29.81
N ARG A 962 -4.98 -20.44 -28.57
CA ARG A 962 -6.32 -20.04 -28.12
C ARG A 962 -6.75 -18.67 -28.66
N LYS A 963 -5.81 -17.81 -29.06
CA LYS A 963 -6.06 -16.40 -29.41
C LYS A 963 -7.16 -16.25 -30.49
N GLU A 964 -8.08 -15.30 -30.23
CA GLU A 964 -9.29 -14.89 -30.99
C GLU A 964 -10.58 -15.74 -30.84
N THR A 965 -11.33 -15.51 -29.76
CA THR A 965 -12.65 -16.11 -29.52
C THR A 965 -13.81 -15.12 -29.62
N LEU A 966 -13.74 -13.90 -29.08
CA LEU A 966 -14.79 -12.86 -29.20
C LEU A 966 -14.25 -11.50 -29.66
N GLN A 967 -15.00 -10.84 -30.54
CA GLN A 967 -14.81 -9.43 -30.91
C GLN A 967 -16.17 -8.71 -30.93
N ALA A 968 -16.24 -7.49 -30.42
CA ALA A 968 -17.42 -6.66 -30.59
C ALA A 968 -17.52 -6.17 -32.05
N SER A 969 -18.73 -6.18 -32.61
CA SER A 969 -19.04 -5.62 -33.93
C SER A 969 -20.26 -4.70 -33.83
N PRO A 970 -20.48 -3.81 -34.81
CA PRO A 970 -21.69 -2.99 -34.86
C PRO A 970 -22.99 -3.80 -34.80
N ASP A 971 -22.96 -5.03 -35.31
CA ASP A 971 -24.10 -5.96 -35.36
C ASP A 971 -24.17 -6.93 -34.16
N GLY A 972 -23.36 -6.72 -33.12
CA GLY A 972 -23.31 -7.54 -31.90
C GLY A 972 -21.97 -8.26 -31.68
N LEU A 973 -21.96 -9.29 -30.82
CA LEU A 973 -20.75 -10.06 -30.51
C LEU A 973 -20.41 -11.06 -31.64
N LYS A 974 -19.15 -11.02 -32.10
CA LYS A 974 -18.61 -11.95 -33.09
C LYS A 974 -17.74 -13.01 -32.43
N PHE A 975 -18.16 -14.29 -32.51
CA PHE A 975 -17.33 -15.42 -32.09
C PHE A 975 -16.45 -15.94 -33.24
N THR A 976 -15.15 -16.14 -33.00
CA THR A 976 -14.14 -16.51 -34.00
C THR A 976 -13.36 -17.78 -33.65
N PHE A 977 -13.96 -18.79 -33.03
CA PHE A 977 -13.30 -20.10 -32.86
C PHE A 977 -13.61 -21.04 -34.03
N THR A 978 -12.80 -20.95 -35.10
CA THR A 978 -12.98 -21.78 -36.31
C THR A 978 -12.56 -23.24 -36.09
N LEU A 979 -12.99 -24.13 -36.98
CA LEU A 979 -12.50 -25.52 -37.01
C LEU A 979 -10.97 -25.58 -37.18
N GLU A 980 -10.38 -24.61 -37.86
CA GLU A 980 -8.94 -24.50 -38.09
C GLU A 980 -8.20 -24.12 -36.80
N ARG A 981 -8.65 -23.09 -36.08
CA ARG A 981 -8.11 -22.72 -34.75
C ARG A 981 -8.20 -23.86 -33.74
N ARG A 982 -9.30 -24.63 -33.78
CA ARG A 982 -9.45 -25.83 -32.94
C ARG A 982 -8.38 -26.88 -33.26
N LYS A 983 -8.01 -27.05 -34.53
CA LYS A 983 -6.93 -27.96 -34.95
C LYS A 983 -5.57 -27.45 -34.48
N ASP A 984 -5.31 -26.15 -34.57
CA ASP A 984 -4.06 -25.54 -34.12
C ASP A 984 -3.85 -25.76 -32.62
N PHE A 985 -4.88 -25.50 -31.81
CA PHE A 985 -4.81 -25.73 -30.36
C PHE A 985 -4.59 -27.21 -30.01
N MET A 986 -5.28 -28.13 -30.70
CA MET A 986 -5.07 -29.57 -30.52
C MET A 986 -3.66 -30.01 -30.93
N THR A 987 -3.10 -29.39 -31.96
CA THR A 987 -1.73 -29.64 -32.43
C THR A 987 -0.72 -29.17 -31.39
N ALA A 988 -0.89 -27.96 -30.85
CA ALA A 988 -0.04 -27.44 -29.78
C ALA A 988 -0.13 -28.30 -28.51
N LYS A 989 -1.33 -28.77 -28.13
CA LYS A 989 -1.53 -29.68 -26.99
C LYS A 989 -0.72 -30.96 -27.18
N ARG A 990 -0.79 -31.55 -28.37
CA ARG A 990 -0.09 -32.80 -28.69
C ARG A 990 1.42 -32.60 -28.61
N ALA A 991 1.94 -31.53 -29.20
CA ALA A 991 3.36 -31.19 -29.15
C ALA A 991 3.87 -31.01 -27.70
N LEU A 992 3.11 -30.32 -26.85
CA LEU A 992 3.45 -30.18 -25.42
C LEU A 992 3.46 -31.54 -24.71
N SER A 993 2.45 -32.38 -24.98
CA SER A 993 2.35 -33.71 -24.38
C SER A 993 3.51 -34.62 -24.80
N GLU A 994 3.95 -34.52 -26.05
CA GLU A 994 5.11 -35.24 -26.59
C GLU A 994 6.41 -34.76 -25.92
N ALA A 995 6.64 -33.45 -25.82
CA ALA A 995 7.82 -32.88 -25.14
C ALA A 995 7.93 -33.31 -23.66
N ILE A 996 6.79 -33.32 -22.94
CA ILE A 996 6.74 -33.82 -21.55
C ILE A 996 7.14 -35.30 -21.48
N GLN A 997 6.64 -36.13 -22.40
CA GLN A 997 6.95 -37.56 -22.43
C GLN A 997 8.43 -37.82 -22.76
N GLU A 998 9.01 -37.08 -23.70
CA GLU A 998 10.43 -37.18 -24.02
C GLU A 998 11.32 -36.80 -22.83
N LYS A 999 10.97 -35.73 -22.13
CA LYS A 999 11.71 -35.30 -20.93
C LYS A 999 11.60 -36.31 -19.79
N LEU A 1000 10.43 -36.92 -19.57
CA LEU A 1000 10.26 -38.01 -18.61
C LEU A 1000 11.15 -39.21 -18.96
N LYS A 1001 11.19 -39.62 -20.24
CA LYS A 1001 12.09 -40.70 -20.71
C LYS A 1001 13.57 -40.36 -20.51
N ALA A 1002 13.94 -39.09 -20.71
CA ALA A 1002 15.31 -38.63 -20.47
C ALA A 1002 15.70 -38.74 -18.98
N PHE A 1003 14.82 -38.30 -18.07
CA PHE A 1003 15.03 -38.46 -16.62
C PHE A 1003 15.12 -39.93 -16.21
N GLU A 1004 14.31 -40.82 -16.80
CA GLU A 1004 14.38 -42.26 -16.54
C GLU A 1004 15.71 -42.87 -16.98
N LYS A 1005 16.20 -42.47 -18.15
CA LYS A 1005 17.51 -42.91 -18.65
C LYS A 1005 18.63 -42.43 -17.74
N GLU A 1006 18.59 -41.16 -17.33
CA GLU A 1006 19.58 -40.56 -16.43
C GLU A 1006 19.55 -41.21 -15.04
N GLU A 1007 18.37 -41.49 -14.51
CA GLU A 1007 18.20 -42.19 -13.24
C GLU A 1007 18.81 -43.60 -13.31
N LYS A 1008 18.59 -44.33 -14.41
CA LYS A 1008 19.17 -45.65 -14.63
C LYS A 1008 20.70 -45.60 -14.71
N ILE A 1009 21.26 -44.58 -15.37
CA ILE A 1009 22.72 -44.38 -15.46
C ILE A 1009 23.31 -44.06 -14.08
N LEU A 1010 22.73 -43.11 -13.35
CA LEU A 1010 23.22 -42.70 -12.03
C LEU A 1010 23.07 -43.81 -10.98
N SER A 1011 22.00 -44.61 -11.05
CA SER A 1011 21.79 -45.78 -10.20
C SER A 1011 22.84 -46.87 -10.42
N GLY A 1012 23.46 -46.93 -11.61
CA GLY A 1012 24.54 -47.85 -11.95
C GLY A 1012 25.95 -47.34 -11.60
N LYS A 1013 26.10 -46.09 -11.14
CA LYS A 1013 27.39 -45.54 -10.69
C LYS A 1013 27.69 -45.98 -9.25
N VAL A 1014 28.98 -45.98 -8.89
CA VAL A 1014 29.42 -46.27 -7.52
C VAL A 1014 28.74 -45.32 -6.52
N PRO A 1015 28.11 -45.82 -5.44
CA PRO A 1015 27.41 -44.98 -4.48
C PRO A 1015 28.35 -43.97 -3.81
N SER A 1016 28.06 -42.67 -3.96
CA SER A 1016 28.71 -41.57 -3.25
C SER A 1016 27.66 -40.57 -2.76
N LEU A 1017 28.02 -39.68 -1.83
CA LEU A 1017 27.11 -38.64 -1.33
C LEU A 1017 26.55 -37.80 -2.48
N ARG A 1018 27.43 -37.34 -3.38
CA ARG A 1018 27.07 -36.58 -4.58
C ARG A 1018 26.11 -37.35 -5.50
N VAL A 1019 26.33 -38.66 -5.70
CA VAL A 1019 25.44 -39.50 -6.51
C VAL A 1019 24.06 -39.62 -5.84
N LYS A 1020 24.00 -39.84 -4.51
CA LYS A 1020 22.72 -39.92 -3.77
C LYS A 1020 21.93 -38.61 -3.84
N GLU A 1021 22.59 -37.47 -3.65
CA GLU A 1021 21.97 -36.14 -3.73
C GLU A 1021 21.44 -35.86 -5.15
N THR A 1022 22.26 -36.13 -6.17
CA THR A 1022 21.86 -35.95 -7.58
C THR A 1022 20.65 -36.82 -7.93
N LEU A 1023 20.63 -38.06 -7.44
CA LEU A 1023 19.56 -39.03 -7.72
C LEU A 1023 18.26 -38.66 -7.00
N SER A 1024 18.35 -38.13 -5.78
CA SER A 1024 17.22 -37.55 -5.05
C SER A 1024 16.62 -36.34 -5.78
N ALA A 1025 17.48 -35.40 -6.21
CA ALA A 1025 17.05 -34.22 -6.96
C ALA A 1025 16.41 -34.60 -8.31
N LEU A 1026 16.96 -35.59 -9.02
CA LEU A 1026 16.41 -36.09 -10.28
C LEU A 1026 15.03 -36.72 -10.09
N ARG A 1027 14.84 -37.57 -9.07
CA ARG A 1027 13.55 -38.17 -8.73
C ARG A 1027 12.50 -37.13 -8.38
N ALA A 1028 12.87 -36.12 -7.60
CA ALA A 1028 11.99 -35.00 -7.27
C ALA A 1028 11.54 -34.28 -8.55
N ARG A 1029 12.46 -33.90 -9.44
CA ARG A 1029 12.14 -33.26 -10.73
C ARG A 1029 11.23 -34.11 -11.62
N LYS A 1030 11.47 -35.43 -11.68
CA LYS A 1030 10.62 -36.38 -12.40
C LYS A 1030 9.19 -36.41 -11.84
N ASN A 1031 9.03 -36.46 -10.52
CA ASN A 1031 7.71 -36.46 -9.88
C ASN A 1031 6.95 -35.15 -10.11
N VAL A 1032 7.63 -33.99 -10.06
CA VAL A 1032 7.02 -32.71 -10.39
C VAL A 1032 6.54 -32.70 -11.84
N LEU A 1033 7.31 -33.25 -12.79
CA LEU A 1033 6.93 -33.29 -14.21
C LEU A 1033 5.73 -34.20 -14.46
N GLN A 1034 5.66 -35.33 -13.75
CA GLN A 1034 4.50 -36.22 -13.79
C GLN A 1034 3.24 -35.55 -13.23
N THR A 1035 3.38 -34.78 -12.14
CA THR A 1035 2.28 -34.01 -11.56
C THR A 1035 1.80 -32.92 -12.52
N PHE A 1036 2.73 -32.21 -13.17
CA PHE A 1036 2.43 -31.22 -14.20
C PHE A 1036 1.63 -31.82 -15.37
N LYS A 1037 2.02 -33.01 -15.84
CA LYS A 1037 1.27 -33.73 -16.90
C LYS A 1037 -0.19 -33.98 -16.50
N ASN A 1038 -0.42 -34.48 -15.28
CA ASN A 1038 -1.78 -34.76 -14.80
C ASN A 1038 -2.60 -33.47 -14.72
N LYS A 1039 -1.98 -32.41 -14.17
CA LYS A 1039 -2.59 -31.08 -14.07
C LYS A 1039 -2.98 -30.50 -15.43
N LEU A 1040 -2.11 -30.63 -16.43
CA LEU A 1040 -2.38 -30.20 -17.81
C LEU A 1040 -3.67 -30.84 -18.35
N ASP A 1041 -3.86 -32.14 -18.15
CA ASP A 1041 -5.05 -32.83 -18.64
C ASP A 1041 -6.34 -32.43 -17.90
N GLU A 1042 -6.27 -32.15 -16.60
CA GLU A 1042 -7.41 -31.67 -15.80
C GLU A 1042 -7.84 -30.26 -16.19
N GLU A 1043 -6.89 -29.33 -16.25
CA GLU A 1043 -7.15 -27.92 -16.58
C GLU A 1043 -7.67 -27.78 -18.02
N LEU A 1044 -7.17 -28.59 -18.96
CA LEU A 1044 -7.67 -28.59 -20.33
C LEU A 1044 -9.10 -29.13 -20.45
N LYS A 1045 -9.54 -30.05 -19.59
CA LYS A 1045 -10.95 -30.49 -19.55
C LYS A 1045 -11.85 -29.33 -19.13
N VAL A 1046 -11.45 -28.59 -18.09
CA VAL A 1046 -12.18 -27.39 -17.64
C VAL A 1046 -12.27 -26.36 -18.74
N PHE A 1047 -11.12 -26.05 -19.37
CA PHE A 1047 -11.04 -25.12 -20.50
C PHE A 1047 -12.03 -25.47 -21.63
N TYR A 1048 -12.01 -26.71 -22.14
CA TYR A 1048 -12.89 -27.10 -23.24
C TYR A 1048 -14.37 -27.08 -22.89
N LYS A 1049 -14.71 -27.48 -21.65
CA LYS A 1049 -16.09 -27.40 -21.17
C LYS A 1049 -16.59 -25.95 -21.26
N LYS A 1050 -15.80 -25.01 -20.77
CA LYS A 1050 -16.14 -23.58 -20.75
C LYS A 1050 -16.17 -22.94 -22.13
N LEU A 1051 -15.26 -23.32 -23.01
CA LEU A 1051 -15.25 -22.85 -24.40
C LEU A 1051 -16.50 -23.32 -25.18
N ASN A 1052 -16.97 -24.54 -24.95
CA ASN A 1052 -18.20 -25.03 -25.59
C ASN A 1052 -19.45 -24.33 -25.05
N GLU A 1053 -19.52 -24.10 -23.73
CA GLU A 1053 -20.60 -23.32 -23.10
C GLU A 1053 -20.63 -21.89 -23.66
N GLU A 1054 -19.48 -21.24 -23.78
CA GLU A 1054 -19.33 -19.89 -24.36
C GLU A 1054 -19.86 -19.81 -25.79
N LYS A 1055 -19.54 -20.77 -26.67
CA LYS A 1055 -20.07 -20.81 -28.03
C LYS A 1055 -21.60 -20.78 -28.06
N LEU A 1056 -22.25 -21.61 -27.23
CA LEU A 1056 -23.72 -21.71 -27.18
C LEU A 1056 -24.36 -20.39 -26.71
N LEU A 1057 -23.77 -19.76 -25.69
CA LEU A 1057 -24.24 -18.49 -25.16
C LEU A 1057 -24.15 -17.35 -26.19
N ILE A 1058 -23.12 -17.35 -27.05
CA ILE A 1058 -22.99 -16.32 -28.09
C ILE A 1058 -23.99 -16.54 -29.23
N GLU A 1059 -24.24 -17.80 -29.61
CA GLU A 1059 -25.32 -18.12 -30.56
C GLU A 1059 -26.68 -17.68 -30.02
N GLU A 1060 -26.92 -17.84 -28.71
CA GLU A 1060 -28.12 -17.34 -28.04
C GLU A 1060 -28.21 -15.81 -28.04
N ILE A 1061 -27.11 -15.09 -27.73
CA ILE A 1061 -27.07 -13.61 -27.79
C ILE A 1061 -27.33 -13.10 -29.20
N ARG A 1062 -26.82 -13.76 -30.24
CA ARG A 1062 -27.06 -13.34 -31.65
C ARG A 1062 -28.48 -13.57 -32.11
N ALA A 1063 -29.14 -14.62 -31.60
CA ALA A 1063 -30.52 -14.93 -31.95
C ALA A 1063 -31.52 -13.97 -31.30
N LYS A 1064 -31.18 -13.43 -30.13
CA LYS A 1064 -31.96 -12.45 -29.38
C LYS A 1064 -31.62 -11.03 -29.79
#